data_AF-A0A1M5ZCA1-F1
#
_entry.id   AF-A0A1M5ZCA1-F1
#
_cell.length_a   1.000
_cell.length_b   1.000
_cell.length_c   1.000
_cell.angle_alpha   90.00
_cell.angle_beta   90.00
_cell.angle_gamma   90.00
#
_symmetry.space_group_name_H-M   'P 1'
#
loop_
_entity.id
_entity.type
_entity.pdbx_description
1 polymer ?
#
loop_
_entity_poly.entity_id
_entity_poly.type
_entity_poly.pdbx_seq_one_letter_code
_entity_poly.pdbx_strand_id
1 'polypeptide(L)'
;MNLKTAYEPYFKIGAAISRWNLHTKAHMKLLTDQFNSFTCENDMKPMYYLDMDKNKSDPEKYNLEPALTFENAIPYLEFAKENGIAMRGHTLVWHNQTPKWFFCENYNENFPYADRETILKRLESYIKGVLTFVQTQYPGVIYAWDVVNEIVDEGDFRKSIWTKTVGNDFFIKAFEYARKYVADGVALFYNDYETALDWKRDFIIENVLTPLIDKKLVDGMGMQSHLLMDHPDLEDYKKAVESYGALGLQIHITELDMHNADPSDESMHELALRYKEFFKIYLDAKKSGKANITSVTFWNLLDENSWLSGFRRETSYPLLFKGKCEVKEAYYAVLSVALGSEQADKWTPDYPEDDYQLKDMPQNGPEFRISRDNIWQEGEYTYEASYGFTPNVFAYLHPDTENRPCMLVVPGGGYCMCCSHEGELPAMEFYNRGMNVLVLSYTTDITMSVPLKKQPLNDISRAVRFIRKNADKYSIDPDKLFIMGFSAGAHVCGSLAVHFDDVQDISAEYNEVSNRPTGVILSYPVITTGEYTHKDSVKTLLGDAPTNEELEYFSLEKQVKDNTPPCFIWQTQEDDLVPVENSYLFAMALRKKKVPFAHYVFPRGHHGLTIANDTFFKGWFGGDYTMEQTMRAAFNVKEGKGVNVSEKRKQELIDQFFSGNDFQGNGIDMSLKNDVGLWSDLAWAWINSI
;
A
#
# COMPACT_ATOMS: atom_id res chain seq x y z
N MET A 1 -1.32 -38.03 -2.61
CA MET A 1 -1.08 -37.52 -1.22
C MET A 1 -0.96 -35.99 -1.28
N ASN A 2 -1.46 -35.25 -0.29
CA ASN A 2 -1.37 -33.77 -0.22
C ASN A 2 -0.21 -33.30 0.68
N LEU A 3 0.09 -32.00 0.69
CA LEU A 3 1.22 -31.44 1.45
C LEU A 3 1.10 -31.69 2.96
N LYS A 4 -0.04 -31.34 3.57
CA LYS A 4 -0.23 -31.49 5.03
C LYS A 4 -0.05 -32.93 5.51
N THR A 5 -0.52 -33.93 4.75
CA THR A 5 -0.35 -35.34 5.11
C THR A 5 1.09 -35.80 4.91
N ALA A 6 1.76 -35.38 3.83
CA ALA A 6 3.15 -35.77 3.58
C ALA A 6 4.11 -35.22 4.64
N TYR A 7 3.87 -34.00 5.13
CA TYR A 7 4.73 -33.34 6.11
C TYR A 7 4.29 -33.49 7.58
N GLU A 8 3.11 -34.04 7.85
CA GLU A 8 2.58 -34.26 9.21
C GLU A 8 3.59 -34.89 10.19
N PRO A 9 4.41 -35.90 9.81
CA PRO A 9 5.38 -36.50 10.73
C PRO A 9 6.54 -35.56 11.13
N TYR A 10 6.72 -34.44 10.42
CA TYR A 10 7.88 -33.56 10.55
C TYR A 10 7.50 -32.20 11.13
N PHE A 11 6.57 -31.50 10.51
CA PHE A 11 6.17 -30.14 10.88
C PHE A 11 4.81 -29.75 10.25
N LYS A 12 4.22 -28.67 10.75
CA LYS A 12 3.04 -28.05 10.13
C LYS A 12 3.41 -27.45 8.76
N ILE A 13 2.48 -27.55 7.82
CA ILE A 13 2.54 -26.86 6.52
C ILE A 13 1.40 -25.83 6.51
N GLY A 14 1.76 -24.56 6.33
CA GLY A 14 0.80 -23.47 6.34
C GLY A 14 0.85 -22.57 5.10
N ALA A 15 -0.15 -21.71 4.99
CA ALA A 15 -0.17 -20.60 4.03
C ALA A 15 -0.69 -19.33 4.72
N ALA A 16 -0.22 -18.17 4.30
CA ALA A 16 -0.86 -16.91 4.66
C ALA A 16 -2.09 -16.67 3.79
N ILE A 17 -3.13 -16.11 4.38
CA ILE A 17 -4.37 -15.77 3.68
C ILE A 17 -4.81 -14.35 4.00
N SER A 18 -5.51 -13.76 3.05
CA SER A 18 -6.24 -12.50 3.19
C SER A 18 -7.74 -12.75 3.29
N ARG A 19 -8.50 -11.68 3.51
CA ARG A 19 -9.95 -11.77 3.72
C ARG A 19 -10.66 -12.29 2.48
N TRP A 20 -10.13 -11.97 1.30
CA TRP A 20 -10.60 -12.47 0.01
C TRP A 20 -10.62 -14.00 -0.04
N ASN A 21 -9.62 -14.66 0.55
CA ASN A 21 -9.57 -16.12 0.55
C ASN A 21 -10.70 -16.75 1.38
N LEU A 22 -11.17 -16.09 2.45
CA LEU A 22 -12.33 -16.55 3.23
C LEU A 22 -13.67 -16.35 2.52
N HIS A 23 -13.69 -15.56 1.44
CA HIS A 23 -14.87 -15.30 0.63
C HIS A 23 -14.85 -16.05 -0.70
N THR A 24 -13.81 -16.84 -0.99
CA THR A 24 -13.73 -17.69 -2.18
C THR A 24 -13.69 -19.15 -1.74
N LYS A 25 -14.77 -19.90 -2.00
CA LYS A 25 -14.91 -21.29 -1.52
C LYS A 25 -13.81 -22.21 -2.03
N ALA A 26 -13.35 -22.02 -3.26
CA ALA A 26 -12.23 -22.76 -3.82
C ALA A 26 -10.92 -22.51 -3.04
N HIS A 27 -10.68 -21.28 -2.58
CA HIS A 27 -9.50 -20.93 -1.79
C HIS A 27 -9.58 -21.54 -0.38
N MET A 28 -10.77 -21.50 0.26
CA MET A 28 -11.00 -22.19 1.53
C MET A 28 -10.76 -23.69 1.42
N LYS A 29 -11.27 -24.34 0.35
CA LYS A 29 -11.04 -25.76 0.07
C LYS A 29 -9.57 -26.05 -0.16
N LEU A 30 -8.88 -25.27 -1.01
CA LEU A 30 -7.43 -25.40 -1.23
C LEU A 30 -6.66 -25.32 0.09
N LEU A 31 -6.98 -24.33 0.92
CA LEU A 31 -6.35 -24.16 2.23
C LEU A 31 -6.54 -25.41 3.10
N THR A 32 -7.78 -25.89 3.22
CA THR A 32 -8.08 -27.07 4.05
C THR A 32 -7.57 -28.37 3.45
N ASP A 33 -7.44 -28.49 2.12
CA ASP A 33 -6.98 -29.70 1.46
C ASP A 33 -5.46 -29.87 1.59
N GLN A 34 -4.71 -28.76 1.54
CA GLN A 34 -3.25 -28.77 1.43
C GLN A 34 -2.53 -28.39 2.71
N PHE A 35 -3.14 -27.59 3.59
CA PHE A 35 -2.47 -26.99 4.74
C PHE A 35 -3.12 -27.39 6.06
N ASN A 36 -2.33 -27.43 7.14
CA ASN A 36 -2.79 -27.69 8.51
C ASN A 36 -2.48 -26.53 9.47
N SER A 37 -2.07 -25.39 8.92
CA SER A 37 -1.88 -24.12 9.60
C SER A 37 -2.19 -22.96 8.65
N PHE A 38 -2.56 -21.79 9.16
CA PHE A 38 -2.52 -20.56 8.38
C PHE A 38 -2.16 -19.33 9.22
N THR A 39 -1.82 -18.24 8.53
CA THR A 39 -1.52 -16.94 9.12
C THR A 39 -2.37 -15.87 8.43
N CYS A 40 -2.87 -14.87 9.15
CA CYS A 40 -3.51 -13.72 8.51
C CYS A 40 -2.43 -12.81 7.94
N GLU A 41 -2.51 -12.47 6.66
CA GLU A 41 -1.51 -11.61 5.99
C GLU A 41 -1.45 -10.20 6.63
N ASN A 42 -2.61 -9.64 7.01
CA ASN A 42 -2.71 -8.29 7.54
C ASN A 42 -3.65 -8.16 8.75
N ASP A 43 -4.79 -8.83 8.74
CA ASP A 43 -5.93 -8.55 9.63
C ASP A 43 -5.73 -8.84 11.14
N MET A 44 -4.56 -9.34 11.53
CA MET A 44 -4.15 -9.52 12.93
C MET A 44 -2.93 -8.66 13.33
N LYS A 45 -2.54 -7.68 12.49
CA LYS A 45 -1.52 -6.67 12.83
C LYS A 45 -2.07 -5.58 13.75
N PRO A 46 -1.23 -4.82 14.48
CA PRO A 46 -1.69 -3.93 15.55
C PRO A 46 -2.74 -2.90 15.12
N MET A 47 -2.63 -2.32 13.93
CA MET A 47 -3.61 -1.35 13.41
C MET A 47 -5.04 -1.91 13.28
N TYR A 48 -5.21 -3.23 13.17
CA TYR A 48 -6.53 -3.87 13.06
C TYR A 48 -7.12 -4.29 14.40
N TYR A 49 -6.31 -4.30 15.46
CA TYR A 49 -6.76 -4.55 16.83
C TYR A 49 -7.00 -3.26 17.61
N LEU A 50 -6.28 -2.19 17.31
CA LEU A 50 -6.36 -0.92 18.02
C LEU A 50 -7.56 -0.10 17.53
N ASP A 51 -8.59 0.04 18.37
CA ASP A 51 -9.86 0.72 18.04
C ASP A 51 -9.68 2.25 18.09
N MET A 52 -9.28 2.84 16.97
CA MET A 52 -8.98 4.27 16.88
C MET A 52 -10.15 5.14 17.36
N ASP A 53 -11.38 4.84 16.94
CA ASP A 53 -12.55 5.65 17.22
C ASP A 53 -12.85 5.67 18.73
N LYS A 54 -12.81 4.51 19.40
CA LYS A 54 -12.99 4.46 20.85
C LYS A 54 -11.85 5.16 21.59
N ASN A 55 -10.59 4.89 21.23
CA ASN A 55 -9.42 5.49 21.87
C ASN A 55 -9.45 7.03 21.79
N LYS A 56 -9.79 7.59 20.61
CA LYS A 56 -9.88 9.04 20.40
C LYS A 56 -11.13 9.68 21.03
N SER A 57 -12.22 8.92 21.23
CA SER A 57 -13.47 9.44 21.82
C SER A 57 -13.37 9.76 23.31
N ASP A 58 -12.52 9.04 24.06
CA ASP A 58 -12.32 9.20 25.50
C ASP A 58 -10.85 8.89 25.86
N PRO A 59 -9.91 9.75 25.45
CA PRO A 59 -8.48 9.47 25.58
C PRO A 59 -8.02 9.32 27.02
N GLU A 60 -8.63 10.02 27.98
CA GLU A 60 -8.30 9.89 29.40
C GLU A 60 -8.61 8.49 29.93
N LYS A 61 -9.80 7.96 29.59
CA LYS A 61 -10.22 6.61 29.95
C LYS A 61 -9.31 5.54 29.33
N TYR A 62 -8.98 5.69 28.06
CA TYR A 62 -8.24 4.67 27.33
C TYR A 62 -6.71 4.81 27.45
N ASN A 63 -6.19 5.92 27.99
CA ASN A 63 -4.77 6.27 27.97
C ASN A 63 -3.80 5.12 28.35
N LEU A 64 -4.15 4.34 29.38
CA LEU A 64 -3.32 3.23 29.87
C LEU A 64 -3.87 1.86 29.45
N GLU A 65 -5.10 1.82 28.97
CA GLU A 65 -5.83 0.63 28.59
C GLU A 65 -6.52 0.87 27.24
N PRO A 66 -5.77 0.82 26.13
CA PRO A 66 -6.29 1.16 24.82
C PRO A 66 -7.51 0.31 24.48
N ALA A 67 -8.52 0.94 23.91
CA ALA A 67 -9.67 0.22 23.38
C ALA A 67 -9.24 -0.69 22.22
N LEU A 68 -9.77 -1.91 22.20
CA LEU A 68 -9.50 -2.90 21.17
C LEU A 68 -10.77 -3.24 20.38
N THR A 69 -10.57 -3.65 19.14
CA THR A 69 -11.57 -4.28 18.26
C THR A 69 -11.02 -5.60 17.75
N PHE A 70 -11.91 -6.53 17.43
CA PHE A 70 -11.55 -7.88 16.95
C PHE A 70 -12.30 -8.25 15.66
N GLU A 71 -13.01 -7.30 15.05
CA GLU A 71 -13.91 -7.53 13.91
C GLU A 71 -13.19 -8.13 12.70
N ASN A 72 -11.94 -7.73 12.45
CA ASN A 72 -11.15 -8.27 11.35
C ASN A 72 -10.60 -9.68 11.64
N ALA A 73 -10.27 -9.97 12.90
CA ALA A 73 -9.70 -11.26 13.29
C ALA A 73 -10.76 -12.36 13.46
N ILE A 74 -11.98 -12.01 13.88
CA ILE A 74 -13.07 -12.97 14.16
C ILE A 74 -13.34 -13.92 12.99
N PRO A 75 -13.53 -13.47 11.73
CA PRO A 75 -13.81 -14.37 10.61
C PRO A 75 -12.75 -15.46 10.43
N TYR A 76 -11.47 -15.13 10.64
CA TYR A 76 -10.38 -16.11 10.57
C TYR A 76 -10.41 -17.09 11.73
N LEU A 77 -10.61 -16.59 12.95
CA LEU A 77 -10.68 -17.42 14.15
C LEU A 77 -11.88 -18.38 14.12
N GLU A 78 -13.01 -17.94 13.60
CA GLU A 78 -14.20 -18.76 13.35
C GLU A 78 -13.91 -19.82 12.30
N PHE A 79 -13.39 -19.43 11.13
CA PHE A 79 -13.02 -20.37 10.08
C PHE A 79 -12.04 -21.44 10.56
N ALA A 80 -11.02 -21.04 11.33
CA ALA A 80 -10.03 -21.94 11.88
C ALA A 80 -10.64 -22.97 12.84
N LYS A 81 -11.51 -22.50 13.74
CA LYS A 81 -12.24 -23.34 14.69
C LYS A 81 -13.17 -24.31 13.97
N GLU A 82 -13.93 -23.85 12.98
CA GLU A 82 -14.89 -24.66 12.23
C GLU A 82 -14.22 -25.76 11.43
N ASN A 83 -13.04 -25.49 10.87
CA ASN A 83 -12.31 -26.43 10.01
C ASN A 83 -11.21 -27.20 10.75
N GLY A 84 -11.01 -26.95 12.05
CA GLY A 84 -9.97 -27.60 12.85
C GLY A 84 -8.55 -27.35 12.35
N ILE A 85 -8.30 -26.19 11.74
CA ILE A 85 -6.99 -25.78 11.24
C ILE A 85 -6.31 -24.85 12.24
N ALA A 86 -5.01 -25.05 12.49
CA ALA A 86 -4.27 -24.23 13.44
C ALA A 86 -3.96 -22.85 12.86
N MET A 87 -3.79 -21.84 13.73
CA MET A 87 -3.40 -20.50 13.31
C MET A 87 -2.12 -20.02 13.99
N ARG A 88 -1.30 -19.28 13.23
CA ARG A 88 -0.27 -18.41 13.79
C ARG A 88 -0.83 -17.02 13.97
N GLY A 89 -0.69 -16.46 15.16
CA GLY A 89 -1.01 -15.06 15.42
C GLY A 89 0.15 -14.17 14.95
N HIS A 90 -0.14 -13.27 14.02
CA HIS A 90 0.84 -12.37 13.42
C HIS A 90 0.25 -10.97 13.28
N THR A 91 0.76 -9.94 13.95
CA THR A 91 1.83 -9.93 14.96
C THR A 91 1.48 -8.94 16.07
N LEU A 92 1.99 -9.15 17.28
CA LEU A 92 1.67 -8.27 18.42
C LEU A 92 2.43 -6.95 18.35
N VAL A 93 3.72 -6.97 18.02
CA VAL A 93 4.55 -5.76 17.99
C VAL A 93 5.33 -5.70 16.69
N TRP A 94 5.10 -4.63 15.93
CA TRP A 94 5.86 -4.36 14.71
C TRP A 94 6.07 -2.86 14.54
N HIS A 95 7.15 -2.48 13.88
CA HIS A 95 7.44 -1.08 13.58
C HIS A 95 6.53 -0.55 12.46
N ASN A 96 6.13 -1.42 11.54
CA ASN A 96 5.19 -1.14 10.47
C ASN A 96 3.76 -1.55 10.88
N GLN A 97 2.74 -0.98 10.23
CA GLN A 97 1.31 -1.26 10.48
C GLN A 97 0.91 -1.22 11.97
N THR A 98 1.62 -0.41 12.75
CA THR A 98 1.23 0.05 14.09
C THR A 98 0.97 1.54 13.99
N PRO A 99 -0.24 2.02 14.31
CA PRO A 99 -0.60 3.39 14.03
C PRO A 99 0.17 4.36 14.94
N LYS A 100 0.70 5.45 14.36
CA LYS A 100 1.45 6.47 15.11
C LYS A 100 0.67 7.03 16.31
N TRP A 101 -0.64 7.23 16.14
CA TRP A 101 -1.50 7.74 17.20
C TRP A 101 -1.43 6.89 18.49
N PHE A 102 -1.15 5.59 18.39
CA PHE A 102 -0.98 4.71 19.56
C PHE A 102 0.15 5.17 20.49
N PHE A 103 1.15 5.88 19.95
CA PHE A 103 2.33 6.33 20.67
C PHE A 103 2.23 7.76 21.18
N CYS A 104 1.21 8.51 20.77
CA CYS A 104 1.08 9.93 21.10
C CYS A 104 0.17 10.15 22.30
N GLU A 105 0.39 11.27 23.00
CA GLU A 105 -0.53 11.74 24.03
C GLU A 105 -1.95 11.88 23.45
N ASN A 106 -2.96 11.48 24.24
CA ASN A 106 -4.37 11.51 23.86
C ASN A 106 -4.73 10.79 22.54
N TYR A 107 -3.91 9.84 22.11
CA TYR A 107 -4.09 9.14 20.84
C TYR A 107 -4.20 10.09 19.64
N ASN A 108 -3.52 11.23 19.71
CA ASN A 108 -3.51 12.23 18.66
C ASN A 108 -2.10 12.28 18.06
N GLU A 109 -1.97 11.84 16.82
CA GLU A 109 -0.70 11.74 16.09
C GLU A 109 0.05 13.07 15.87
N ASN A 110 -0.59 14.20 16.22
CA ASN A 110 -0.02 15.55 16.18
C ASN A 110 0.48 16.00 17.55
N PHE A 111 0.18 15.25 18.60
CA PHE A 111 0.68 15.52 19.94
C PHE A 111 2.04 14.82 20.14
N PRO A 112 2.85 15.28 21.11
CA PRO A 112 4.09 14.61 21.46
C PRO A 112 3.87 13.12 21.74
N TYR A 113 4.94 12.35 21.59
CA TYR A 113 4.94 10.99 22.06
C TYR A 113 4.65 10.95 23.56
N ALA A 114 3.76 10.04 23.97
CA ALA A 114 3.56 9.76 25.36
C ALA A 114 4.85 9.22 25.98
N ASP A 115 5.00 9.43 27.28
CA ASP A 115 6.18 8.97 27.99
C ASP A 115 6.31 7.44 27.96
N ARG A 116 7.53 6.96 28.17
CA ARG A 116 7.88 5.54 28.18
C ARG A 116 6.94 4.69 29.05
N GLU A 117 6.59 5.14 30.25
CA GLU A 117 5.77 4.35 31.17
C GLU A 117 4.32 4.25 30.68
N THR A 118 3.81 5.32 30.06
CA THR A 118 2.51 5.29 29.38
C THR A 118 2.52 4.29 28.23
N ILE A 119 3.54 4.30 27.36
CA ILE A 119 3.64 3.35 26.23
C ILE A 119 3.77 1.91 26.71
N LEU A 120 4.56 1.66 27.75
CA LEU A 120 4.69 0.32 28.33
C LEU A 120 3.36 -0.20 28.90
N LYS A 121 2.57 0.66 29.56
CA LYS A 121 1.22 0.28 30.04
C LYS A 121 0.25 0.01 28.89
N ARG A 122 0.26 0.86 27.86
CA ARG A 122 -0.54 0.65 26.64
C ARG A 122 -0.16 -0.68 25.97
N LEU A 123 1.14 -0.95 25.83
CA LEU A 123 1.66 -2.19 25.25
C LEU A 123 1.23 -3.42 26.08
N GLU A 124 1.40 -3.37 27.40
CA GLU A 124 0.97 -4.47 28.28
C GLU A 124 -0.54 -4.73 28.15
N SER A 125 -1.35 -3.67 28.20
CA SER A 125 -2.81 -3.80 28.12
C SER A 125 -3.28 -4.28 26.75
N TYR A 126 -2.66 -3.79 25.67
CA TYR A 126 -2.89 -4.28 24.31
C TYR A 126 -2.57 -5.78 24.18
N ILE A 127 -1.37 -6.21 24.57
CA ILE A 127 -0.96 -7.63 24.49
C ILE A 127 -1.89 -8.49 25.34
N LYS A 128 -2.18 -8.06 26.58
CA LYS A 128 -3.12 -8.74 27.47
C LYS A 128 -4.48 -8.90 26.80
N GLY A 129 -5.03 -7.83 26.24
CA GLY A 129 -6.36 -7.82 25.63
C GLY A 129 -6.46 -8.76 24.44
N VAL A 130 -5.48 -8.72 23.52
CA VAL A 130 -5.42 -9.61 22.36
C VAL A 130 -5.30 -11.08 22.78
N LEU A 131 -4.31 -11.41 23.62
CA LEU A 131 -4.11 -12.79 24.07
C LEU A 131 -5.31 -13.32 24.86
N THR A 132 -5.85 -12.51 25.77
CA THR A 132 -7.03 -12.89 26.58
C THR A 132 -8.26 -13.11 25.72
N PHE A 133 -8.53 -12.22 24.75
CA PHE A 133 -9.68 -12.38 23.85
C PHE A 133 -9.59 -13.69 23.09
N VAL A 134 -8.46 -13.93 22.42
CA VAL A 134 -8.31 -15.11 21.56
C VAL A 134 -8.37 -16.40 22.38
N GLN A 135 -7.68 -16.49 23.51
CA GLN A 135 -7.70 -17.72 24.30
C GLN A 135 -9.06 -17.97 24.98
N THR A 136 -9.83 -16.93 25.28
CA THR A 136 -11.15 -17.07 25.92
C THR A 136 -12.21 -17.46 24.91
N GLN A 137 -12.23 -16.82 23.74
CA GLN A 137 -13.26 -17.02 22.72
C GLN A 137 -12.93 -18.19 21.77
N TYR A 138 -11.64 -18.43 21.53
CA TYR A 138 -11.13 -19.41 20.56
C TYR A 138 -9.98 -20.26 21.14
N PRO A 139 -10.20 -20.95 22.28
CA PRO A 139 -9.16 -21.75 22.92
C PRO A 139 -8.60 -22.81 21.97
N GLY A 140 -7.26 -22.88 21.88
CA GLY A 140 -6.55 -23.88 21.08
C GLY A 140 -6.45 -23.59 19.56
N VAL A 141 -7.03 -22.50 19.07
CA VAL A 141 -6.92 -22.10 17.65
C VAL A 141 -5.52 -21.57 17.33
N ILE A 142 -5.03 -20.61 18.11
CA ILE A 142 -3.67 -20.08 17.93
C ILE A 142 -2.66 -20.99 18.64
N TYR A 143 -1.69 -21.51 17.90
CA TYR A 143 -0.62 -22.36 18.47
C TYR A 143 0.69 -21.60 18.68
N ALA A 144 0.88 -20.47 18.00
CA ALA A 144 2.06 -19.63 18.13
C ALA A 144 1.74 -18.15 17.86
N TRP A 145 2.44 -17.25 18.54
CA TRP A 145 2.40 -15.80 18.28
C TRP A 145 3.77 -15.29 17.86
N ASP A 146 3.81 -14.53 16.77
CA ASP A 146 4.90 -13.59 16.53
C ASP A 146 4.70 -12.42 17.50
N VAL A 147 5.50 -12.39 18.57
CA VAL A 147 5.36 -11.37 19.62
C VAL A 147 5.98 -10.06 19.15
N VAL A 148 7.14 -10.16 18.52
CA VAL A 148 7.90 -9.01 18.02
C VAL A 148 8.42 -9.34 16.63
N ASN A 149 8.21 -8.43 15.69
CA ASN A 149 8.57 -8.57 14.28
C ASN A 149 9.63 -7.53 13.86
N GLU A 150 10.68 -7.99 13.17
CA GLU A 150 11.63 -7.17 12.38
C GLU A 150 12.28 -6.00 13.13
N ILE A 151 12.97 -6.29 14.24
CA ILE A 151 13.61 -5.24 15.07
C ILE A 151 15.10 -5.07 14.78
N VAL A 152 15.65 -5.82 13.82
CA VAL A 152 17.07 -5.72 13.42
C VAL A 152 17.14 -5.25 11.98
N ASP A 153 17.88 -4.18 11.73
CA ASP A 153 18.10 -3.63 10.39
C ASP A 153 19.36 -2.75 10.37
N GLU A 154 19.93 -2.50 9.20
CA GLU A 154 21.07 -1.57 9.02
C GLU A 154 22.28 -1.79 9.97
N GLY A 155 22.52 -3.03 10.40
CA GLY A 155 23.65 -3.36 11.30
C GLY A 155 23.41 -3.15 12.79
N ASP A 156 22.18 -2.80 13.23
CA ASP A 156 21.84 -2.55 14.63
C ASP A 156 20.35 -2.85 14.91
N PHE A 157 19.85 -2.53 16.10
CA PHE A 157 18.42 -2.40 16.35
C PHE A 157 17.79 -1.35 15.43
N ARG A 158 16.65 -1.70 14.83
CA ARG A 158 15.87 -0.83 13.96
C ARG A 158 15.46 0.46 14.69
N LYS A 159 15.73 1.59 14.05
CA LYS A 159 15.18 2.89 14.46
C LYS A 159 13.68 2.94 14.15
N SER A 160 12.85 3.06 15.18
CA SER A 160 11.39 3.01 15.08
C SER A 160 10.73 3.84 16.20
N ILE A 161 9.41 4.03 16.13
CA ILE A 161 8.68 4.71 17.21
C ILE A 161 8.81 3.92 18.53
N TRP A 162 8.90 2.59 18.49
CA TRP A 162 9.16 1.76 19.67
C TRP A 162 10.51 2.07 20.33
N THR A 163 11.61 2.11 19.55
CA THR A 163 12.94 2.44 20.09
C THR A 163 13.04 3.91 20.51
N LYS A 164 12.27 4.80 19.88
CA LYS A 164 12.20 6.23 20.25
C LYS A 164 11.44 6.50 21.55
N THR A 165 10.32 5.81 21.77
CA THR A 165 9.42 6.08 22.92
C THR A 165 9.76 5.24 24.13
N VAL A 166 10.12 3.98 23.92
CA VAL A 166 10.51 3.07 24.98
C VAL A 166 12.03 3.02 25.04
N GLY A 167 12.70 2.60 23.96
CA GLY A 167 14.13 2.27 23.95
C GLY A 167 14.35 0.84 23.49
N ASN A 168 15.60 0.41 23.31
CA ASN A 168 15.91 -0.90 22.74
C ASN A 168 15.37 -2.10 23.55
N ASP A 169 15.03 -1.93 24.84
CA ASP A 169 14.47 -3.00 25.65
C ASP A 169 12.95 -3.22 25.48
N PHE A 170 12.29 -2.49 24.57
CA PHE A 170 10.86 -2.64 24.30
C PHE A 170 10.47 -4.07 23.92
N PHE A 171 11.31 -4.78 23.17
CA PHE A 171 11.03 -6.17 22.76
C PHE A 171 11.04 -7.10 23.98
N ILE A 172 11.97 -6.92 24.92
CA ILE A 172 12.00 -7.69 26.17
C ILE A 172 10.70 -7.45 26.94
N LYS A 173 10.23 -6.20 27.01
CA LYS A 173 8.95 -5.86 27.65
C LYS A 173 7.75 -6.52 26.96
N ALA A 174 7.68 -6.46 25.63
CA ALA A 174 6.63 -7.15 24.87
C ALA A 174 6.60 -8.65 25.19
N PHE A 175 7.77 -9.31 25.25
CA PHE A 175 7.90 -10.71 25.61
C PHE A 175 7.58 -11.01 27.07
N GLU A 176 7.96 -10.14 28.03
CA GLU A 176 7.55 -10.24 29.44
C GLU A 176 6.01 -10.21 29.57
N TYR A 177 5.35 -9.29 28.86
CA TYR A 177 3.89 -9.19 28.84
C TYR A 177 3.24 -10.37 28.14
N ALA A 178 3.75 -10.78 26.97
CA ALA A 178 3.22 -11.92 26.24
C ALA A 178 3.34 -13.20 27.08
N ARG A 179 4.49 -13.46 27.69
CA ARG A 179 4.70 -14.63 28.56
C ARG A 179 3.77 -14.63 29.78
N LYS A 180 3.42 -13.46 30.31
CA LYS A 180 2.50 -13.31 31.44
C LYS A 180 1.05 -13.68 31.09
N TYR A 181 0.62 -13.47 29.84
CA TYR A 181 -0.79 -13.61 29.45
C TYR A 181 -1.06 -14.71 28.43
N VAL A 182 -0.03 -15.30 27.83
CA VAL A 182 -0.16 -16.40 26.87
C VAL A 182 -0.80 -17.63 27.51
N ALA A 183 -1.67 -18.31 26.77
CA ALA A 183 -2.26 -19.57 27.20
C ALA A 183 -1.24 -20.73 27.22
N ASP A 184 -1.47 -21.71 28.08
CA ASP A 184 -0.64 -22.92 28.15
C ASP A 184 -0.56 -23.61 26.78
N GLY A 185 0.67 -23.99 26.39
CA GLY A 185 0.93 -24.68 25.13
C GLY A 185 1.01 -23.79 23.89
N VAL A 186 0.78 -22.48 24.00
CA VAL A 186 0.98 -21.52 22.91
C VAL A 186 2.40 -20.97 22.95
N ALA A 187 3.11 -21.08 21.82
CA ALA A 187 4.52 -20.70 21.72
C ALA A 187 4.73 -19.24 21.32
N LEU A 188 5.75 -18.59 21.89
CA LEU A 188 6.10 -17.19 21.62
C LEU A 188 7.35 -17.09 20.74
N PHE A 189 7.23 -16.37 19.62
CA PHE A 189 8.26 -16.25 18.59
C PHE A 189 8.77 -14.83 18.43
N TYR A 190 10.07 -14.72 18.18
CA TYR A 190 10.68 -13.57 17.51
C TYR A 190 10.70 -13.87 16.00
N ASN A 191 10.30 -12.94 15.14
CA ASN A 191 10.19 -13.14 13.68
C ASN A 191 10.92 -12.04 12.91
N ASP A 192 11.69 -12.39 11.86
CA ASP A 192 12.45 -11.42 11.06
C ASP A 192 12.77 -11.93 9.63
N TYR A 193 13.09 -11.01 8.70
CA TYR A 193 13.57 -11.31 7.34
C TYR A 193 15.09 -11.30 7.25
N GLU A 194 15.63 -11.80 6.13
CA GLU A 194 17.08 -11.82 5.85
C GLU A 194 17.91 -12.50 6.96
N THR A 195 17.29 -13.41 7.69
CA THR A 195 17.86 -14.08 8.86
C THR A 195 19.05 -15.00 8.54
N ALA A 196 19.34 -15.19 7.24
CA ALA A 196 20.49 -15.95 6.75
C ALA A 196 21.73 -15.10 6.49
N LEU A 197 21.61 -13.75 6.46
CA LEU A 197 22.79 -12.89 6.36
C LEU A 197 23.64 -13.03 7.61
N ASP A 198 24.94 -13.30 7.44
CA ASP A 198 25.86 -13.59 8.55
C ASP A 198 25.78 -12.55 9.67
N TRP A 199 25.90 -11.26 9.33
CA TRP A 199 25.86 -10.18 10.33
C TRP A 199 24.51 -10.11 11.05
N LYS A 200 23.40 -10.28 10.32
CA LYS A 200 22.04 -10.13 10.88
C LYS A 200 21.72 -11.32 11.77
N ARG A 201 22.10 -12.52 11.34
CA ARG A 201 21.99 -13.75 12.14
C ARG A 201 22.74 -13.61 13.45
N ASP A 202 24.00 -13.24 13.39
CA ASP A 202 24.85 -13.17 14.58
C ASP A 202 24.33 -12.08 15.53
N PHE A 203 23.89 -10.93 15.00
CA PHE A 203 23.25 -9.89 15.80
C PHE A 203 21.95 -10.36 16.47
N ILE A 204 21.06 -11.04 15.74
CA ILE A 204 19.80 -11.59 16.28
C ILE A 204 20.11 -12.58 17.41
N ILE A 205 21.07 -13.48 17.20
CA ILE A 205 21.45 -14.49 18.20
C ILE A 205 21.96 -13.79 19.47
N GLU A 206 22.93 -12.88 19.34
CA GLU A 206 23.61 -12.26 20.47
C GLU A 206 22.73 -11.25 21.21
N ASN A 207 22.02 -10.38 20.48
CA ASN A 207 21.38 -9.19 21.06
C ASN A 207 19.86 -9.33 21.23
N VAL A 208 19.22 -10.29 20.57
CA VAL A 208 17.76 -10.50 20.67
C VAL A 208 17.46 -11.83 21.35
N LEU A 209 17.87 -12.95 20.77
CA LEU A 209 17.48 -14.28 21.24
C LEU A 209 18.16 -14.64 22.56
N THR A 210 19.47 -14.39 22.72
CA THR A 210 20.19 -14.71 23.97
C THR A 210 19.55 -14.03 25.20
N PRO A 211 19.29 -12.71 25.21
CA PRO A 211 18.58 -12.07 26.32
C PRO A 211 17.19 -12.63 26.60
N LEU A 212 16.43 -13.00 25.56
CA LEU A 212 15.10 -13.59 25.71
C LEU A 212 15.17 -15.03 26.26
N ILE A 213 16.16 -15.82 25.84
CA ILE A 213 16.42 -17.18 26.33
C ILE A 213 16.82 -17.15 27.80
N ASP A 214 17.76 -16.28 28.18
CA ASP A 214 18.22 -16.14 29.56
C ASP A 214 17.08 -15.82 30.52
N LYS A 215 16.10 -15.04 30.04
CA LYS A 215 14.87 -14.69 30.78
C LYS A 215 13.73 -15.71 30.62
N LYS A 216 13.91 -16.75 29.80
CA LYS A 216 12.89 -17.77 29.46
C LYS A 216 11.60 -17.19 28.89
N LEU A 217 11.73 -16.18 28.04
CA LEU A 217 10.59 -15.47 27.48
C LEU A 217 10.21 -15.93 26.07
N VAL A 218 11.15 -16.47 25.29
CA VAL A 218 10.95 -16.90 23.91
C VAL A 218 10.96 -18.43 23.79
N ASP A 219 10.09 -18.98 22.95
CA ASP A 219 10.03 -20.41 22.64
C ASP A 219 10.60 -20.74 21.25
N GLY A 220 10.64 -19.75 20.35
CA GLY A 220 11.04 -19.99 18.98
C GLY A 220 11.58 -18.78 18.21
N MET A 221 12.27 -19.10 17.12
CA MET A 221 12.74 -18.17 16.09
C MET A 221 11.96 -18.40 14.79
N GLY A 222 11.37 -17.33 14.27
CA GLY A 222 10.68 -17.27 12.99
C GLY A 222 11.61 -16.70 11.92
N MET A 223 11.85 -17.49 10.87
CA MET A 223 12.58 -17.07 9.68
C MET A 223 11.54 -16.80 8.60
N GLN A 224 11.31 -15.53 8.25
CA GLN A 224 10.31 -15.15 7.25
C GLN A 224 10.59 -15.83 5.92
N SER A 225 11.85 -15.75 5.47
CA SER A 225 12.31 -16.45 4.27
C SER A 225 11.62 -15.99 3.00
N HIS A 226 11.56 -14.66 2.83
CA HIS A 226 11.38 -14.03 1.53
C HIS A 226 12.66 -14.17 0.71
N LEU A 227 12.67 -15.09 -0.25
CA LEU A 227 13.88 -15.47 -1.00
C LEU A 227 13.83 -14.94 -2.43
N LEU A 228 14.98 -14.96 -3.09
CA LEU A 228 15.15 -14.76 -4.52
C LEU A 228 15.56 -16.07 -5.20
N MET A 229 15.54 -16.10 -6.52
CA MET A 229 15.99 -17.25 -7.32
C MET A 229 17.48 -17.60 -7.12
N ASP A 230 18.29 -16.65 -6.70
CA ASP A 230 19.75 -16.77 -6.53
C ASP A 230 20.23 -16.44 -5.11
N HIS A 231 19.37 -15.90 -4.25
CA HIS A 231 19.73 -15.49 -2.89
C HIS A 231 18.70 -15.92 -1.83
N PRO A 232 19.13 -16.20 -0.59
CA PRO A 232 20.53 -16.40 -0.17
C PRO A 232 21.12 -17.70 -0.78
N ASP A 233 22.42 -17.90 -0.58
CA ASP A 233 23.06 -19.18 -0.88
C ASP A 233 22.51 -20.29 0.03
N LEU A 234 22.45 -21.52 -0.49
CA LEU A 234 21.89 -22.67 0.23
C LEU A 234 22.69 -23.03 1.49
N GLU A 235 24.02 -22.94 1.45
CA GLU A 235 24.85 -23.28 2.59
C GLU A 235 24.76 -22.19 3.66
N ASP A 236 24.67 -20.92 3.27
CA ASP A 236 24.43 -19.81 4.21
C ASP A 236 23.09 -19.96 4.91
N TYR A 237 22.04 -20.30 4.16
CA TYR A 237 20.72 -20.52 4.75
C TYR A 237 20.71 -21.74 5.68
N LYS A 238 21.31 -22.86 5.27
CA LYS A 238 21.46 -24.06 6.10
C LYS A 238 22.23 -23.75 7.39
N LYS A 239 23.34 -23.02 7.29
CA LYS A 239 24.11 -22.56 8.44
C LYS A 239 23.23 -21.74 9.38
N ALA A 240 22.42 -20.82 8.86
CA ALA A 240 21.50 -20.04 9.68
C ALA A 240 20.46 -20.91 10.41
N VAL A 241 19.82 -21.85 9.72
CA VAL A 241 18.88 -22.81 10.33
C VAL A 241 19.54 -23.60 11.47
N GLU A 242 20.76 -24.12 11.24
CA GLU A 242 21.50 -24.88 12.25
C GLU A 242 21.97 -23.98 13.42
N SER A 243 22.37 -22.74 13.16
CA SER A 243 22.78 -21.78 14.19
C SER A 243 21.62 -21.39 15.11
N TYR A 244 20.44 -21.10 14.58
CA TYR A 244 19.26 -20.86 15.42
C TYR A 244 18.80 -22.15 16.12
N GLY A 245 18.87 -23.30 15.44
CA GLY A 245 18.55 -24.61 16.02
C GLY A 245 19.41 -24.97 17.22
N ALA A 246 20.70 -24.60 17.20
CA ALA A 246 21.65 -24.83 18.28
C ALA A 246 21.29 -24.08 19.59
N LEU A 247 20.43 -23.06 19.52
CA LEU A 247 19.91 -22.35 20.70
C LEU A 247 18.86 -23.17 21.48
N GLY A 248 18.42 -24.32 20.95
CA GLY A 248 17.39 -25.16 21.57
C GLY A 248 15.97 -24.62 21.40
N LEU A 249 15.79 -23.62 20.55
CA LEU A 249 14.50 -23.02 20.22
C LEU A 249 13.72 -23.83 19.17
N GLN A 250 12.40 -23.65 19.13
CA GLN A 250 11.61 -24.04 17.97
C GLN A 250 11.96 -23.15 16.78
N ILE A 251 12.03 -23.73 15.59
CA ILE A 251 12.23 -22.97 14.35
C ILE A 251 10.96 -23.04 13.52
N HIS A 252 10.46 -21.87 13.12
CA HIS A 252 9.43 -21.77 12.09
C HIS A 252 10.02 -21.09 10.85
N ILE A 253 9.72 -21.63 9.67
CA ILE A 253 9.81 -20.87 8.42
C ILE A 253 8.42 -20.24 8.22
N THR A 254 8.33 -18.93 8.28
CA THR A 254 7.06 -18.25 8.61
C THR A 254 6.37 -17.61 7.41
N GLU A 255 7.10 -17.17 6.40
CA GLU A 255 6.60 -16.33 5.30
C GLU A 255 7.25 -16.70 3.94
N LEU A 256 7.39 -18.00 3.68
CA LEU A 256 8.16 -18.52 2.55
C LEU A 256 7.54 -18.14 1.21
N ASP A 257 8.28 -17.35 0.44
CA ASP A 257 8.04 -17.09 -0.98
C ASP A 257 9.41 -16.97 -1.69
N MET A 258 9.44 -17.21 -3.00
CA MET A 258 10.66 -17.04 -3.80
C MET A 258 10.35 -16.17 -5.02
N HIS A 259 10.75 -14.90 -4.97
CA HIS A 259 10.47 -13.97 -6.04
C HIS A 259 11.06 -14.47 -7.37
N ASN A 260 10.17 -14.67 -8.35
CA ASN A 260 10.51 -14.99 -9.73
C ASN A 260 9.58 -14.21 -10.66
N ALA A 261 10.12 -13.47 -11.61
CA ALA A 261 9.36 -12.66 -12.57
C ALA A 261 9.30 -13.28 -13.98
N ASP A 262 10.07 -14.34 -14.26
CA ASP A 262 10.08 -15.01 -15.57
C ASP A 262 9.09 -16.19 -15.60
N PRO A 263 7.99 -16.11 -16.38
CA PRO A 263 6.99 -17.17 -16.48
C PRO A 263 7.39 -18.33 -17.40
N SER A 264 8.61 -18.34 -17.96
CA SER A 264 9.06 -19.42 -18.85
C SER A 264 9.05 -20.78 -18.16
N ASP A 265 8.78 -21.85 -18.90
CA ASP A 265 8.77 -23.23 -18.36
C ASP A 265 10.14 -23.58 -17.74
N GLU A 266 11.24 -23.09 -18.32
CA GLU A 266 12.61 -23.26 -17.80
C GLU A 266 12.78 -22.57 -16.45
N SER A 267 12.37 -21.30 -16.32
CA SER A 267 12.43 -20.58 -15.04
C SER A 267 11.50 -21.17 -13.97
N MET A 268 10.32 -21.66 -14.37
CA MET A 268 9.40 -22.35 -13.45
C MET A 268 9.96 -23.70 -12.97
N HIS A 269 10.72 -24.39 -13.82
CA HIS A 269 11.46 -25.60 -13.44
C HIS A 269 12.56 -25.29 -12.42
N GLU A 270 13.36 -24.24 -12.66
CA GLU A 270 14.40 -23.80 -11.71
C GLU A 270 13.80 -23.36 -10.37
N LEU A 271 12.65 -22.68 -10.37
CA LEU A 271 11.91 -22.36 -9.15
C LEU A 271 11.54 -23.63 -8.37
N ALA A 272 11.09 -24.67 -9.07
CA ALA A 272 10.74 -25.94 -8.46
C ALA A 272 11.97 -26.65 -7.85
N LEU A 273 13.10 -26.66 -8.56
CA LEU A 273 14.36 -27.20 -8.05
C LEU A 273 14.84 -26.45 -6.80
N ARG A 274 14.75 -25.12 -6.80
CA ARG A 274 15.14 -24.31 -5.65
C ARG A 274 14.26 -24.60 -4.43
N TYR A 275 12.93 -24.66 -4.60
CA TYR A 275 12.02 -25.09 -3.53
C TYR A 275 12.41 -26.46 -2.94
N LYS A 276 12.74 -27.42 -3.82
CA LYS A 276 13.19 -28.77 -3.39
C LYS A 276 14.46 -28.72 -2.55
N GLU A 277 15.42 -27.87 -2.89
CA GLU A 277 16.67 -27.72 -2.14
C GLU A 277 16.44 -27.15 -0.74
N PHE A 278 15.63 -26.09 -0.62
CA PHE A 278 15.27 -25.54 0.68
C PHE A 278 14.49 -26.54 1.55
N PHE A 279 13.53 -27.28 0.98
CA PHE A 279 12.81 -28.30 1.73
C PHE A 279 13.68 -29.49 2.17
N LYS A 280 14.73 -29.83 1.40
CA LYS A 280 15.75 -30.80 1.85
C LYS A 280 16.50 -30.28 3.07
N ILE A 281 16.94 -29.02 3.07
CA ILE A 281 17.57 -28.38 4.23
C ILE A 281 16.66 -28.50 5.46
N TYR A 282 15.36 -28.19 5.31
CA TYR A 282 14.42 -28.23 6.43
C TYR A 282 14.26 -29.65 6.97
N LEU A 283 14.08 -30.62 6.08
CA LEU A 283 13.84 -32.00 6.47
C LEU A 283 15.09 -32.65 7.08
N ASP A 284 16.28 -32.37 6.54
CA ASP A 284 17.55 -32.87 7.05
C ASP A 284 17.87 -32.26 8.42
N ALA A 285 17.66 -30.96 8.60
CA ALA A 285 17.85 -30.29 9.89
C ALA A 285 16.89 -30.86 10.96
N LYS A 286 15.63 -31.12 10.59
CA LYS A 286 14.64 -31.75 11.49
C LYS A 286 15.02 -33.19 11.84
N LYS A 287 15.33 -34.03 10.84
CA LYS A 287 15.64 -35.46 11.04
C LYS A 287 16.94 -35.70 11.78
N SER A 288 17.96 -34.86 11.53
CA SER A 288 19.24 -34.93 12.23
C SER A 288 19.19 -34.37 13.65
N GLY A 289 18.12 -33.67 14.03
CA GLY A 289 17.98 -33.01 15.33
C GLY A 289 18.80 -31.71 15.46
N LYS A 290 19.38 -31.21 14.36
CA LYS A 290 20.14 -29.95 14.36
C LYS A 290 19.25 -28.72 14.52
N ALA A 291 18.00 -28.79 14.08
CA ALA A 291 17.01 -27.74 14.31
C ALA A 291 15.64 -28.35 14.56
N ASN A 292 14.93 -27.86 15.58
CA ASN A 292 13.56 -28.27 15.84
C ASN A 292 12.58 -27.47 14.97
N ILE A 293 12.58 -27.73 13.66
CA ILE A 293 11.61 -27.12 12.75
C ILE A 293 10.22 -27.69 13.02
N THR A 294 9.26 -26.85 13.36
CA THR A 294 7.88 -27.26 13.72
C THR A 294 6.81 -26.68 12.80
N SER A 295 7.15 -25.72 11.93
CA SER A 295 6.25 -25.16 10.93
C SER A 295 7.00 -24.61 9.71
N VAL A 296 6.44 -24.79 8.52
CA VAL A 296 6.83 -24.10 7.28
C VAL A 296 5.56 -23.49 6.67
N THR A 297 5.52 -22.18 6.47
CA THR A 297 4.35 -21.44 5.99
C THR A 297 4.70 -20.64 4.75
N PHE A 298 3.92 -20.80 3.69
CA PHE A 298 4.05 -20.01 2.45
C PHE A 298 3.34 -18.67 2.60
N TRP A 299 3.87 -17.57 2.03
CA TRP A 299 3.24 -16.26 2.14
C TRP A 299 2.32 -15.98 0.94
N ASN A 300 1.01 -16.18 1.16
CA ASN A 300 -0.10 -16.27 0.20
C ASN A 300 -0.36 -17.69 -0.35
N LEU A 301 -1.59 -17.89 -0.87
CA LEU A 301 -2.05 -19.18 -1.44
C LEU A 301 -1.71 -19.34 -2.92
N LEU A 302 -1.86 -18.27 -3.70
CA LEU A 302 -1.77 -18.25 -5.16
C LEU A 302 -0.79 -17.16 -5.62
N ASP A 303 -0.08 -17.39 -6.72
CA ASP A 303 0.83 -16.42 -7.34
C ASP A 303 0.17 -15.04 -7.53
N GLU A 304 -1.07 -15.02 -8.03
CA GLU A 304 -1.84 -13.81 -8.33
C GLU A 304 -2.19 -12.98 -7.09
N ASN A 305 -2.11 -13.59 -5.90
CA ASN A 305 -2.35 -12.91 -4.63
C ASN A 305 -1.05 -12.55 -3.90
N SER A 306 0.11 -12.82 -4.48
CA SER A 306 1.38 -12.50 -3.82
C SER A 306 1.60 -11.00 -3.70
N TRP A 307 1.91 -10.56 -2.48
CA TRP A 307 2.31 -9.19 -2.17
C TRP A 307 3.53 -8.71 -2.99
N LEU A 308 4.40 -9.66 -3.40
CA LEU A 308 5.62 -9.38 -4.16
C LEU A 308 5.32 -8.66 -5.47
N SER A 309 4.20 -8.97 -6.14
CA SER A 309 3.87 -8.32 -7.42
C SER A 309 3.65 -6.81 -7.26
N GLY A 310 2.97 -6.40 -6.19
CA GLY A 310 2.77 -5.01 -5.84
C GLY A 310 4.04 -4.36 -5.30
N PHE A 311 4.75 -5.05 -4.41
CA PHE A 311 5.96 -4.55 -3.75
C PHE A 311 7.13 -4.33 -4.72
N ARG A 312 7.40 -5.33 -5.58
CA ARG A 312 8.45 -5.29 -6.62
C ARG A 312 8.03 -4.50 -7.85
N ARG A 313 6.72 -4.23 -8.00
CA ARG A 313 6.11 -3.51 -9.13
C ARG A 313 6.32 -4.24 -10.47
N GLU A 314 6.40 -5.56 -10.43
CA GLU A 314 6.46 -6.47 -11.56
C GLU A 314 5.75 -7.77 -11.18
N THR A 315 5.09 -8.44 -12.13
CA THR A 315 4.39 -9.70 -11.84
C THR A 315 5.37 -10.73 -11.33
N SER A 316 5.08 -11.32 -10.16
CA SER A 316 5.85 -12.41 -9.60
C SER A 316 5.04 -13.71 -9.58
N TYR A 317 5.73 -14.84 -9.73
CA TYR A 317 5.19 -16.20 -9.69
C TYR A 317 5.82 -17.03 -8.55
N PRO A 318 5.70 -16.61 -7.28
CA PRO A 318 6.61 -17.06 -6.25
C PRO A 318 6.15 -18.30 -5.47
N LEU A 319 4.95 -18.85 -5.72
CA LEU A 319 4.29 -19.83 -4.85
C LEU A 319 4.10 -21.20 -5.51
N LEU A 320 3.35 -22.09 -4.85
CA LEU A 320 3.10 -23.46 -5.31
C LEU A 320 1.85 -23.62 -6.18
N PHE A 321 0.95 -22.63 -6.15
CA PHE A 321 -0.33 -22.68 -6.85
C PHE A 321 -0.57 -21.38 -7.64
N LYS A 322 -1.37 -21.47 -8.69
CA LYS A 322 -1.76 -20.35 -9.56
C LYS A 322 -3.22 -20.46 -10.01
N GLY A 323 -3.77 -19.35 -10.51
CA GLY A 323 -5.07 -19.27 -11.16
C GLY A 323 -6.18 -19.95 -10.36
N LYS A 324 -6.81 -20.96 -10.96
CA LYS A 324 -7.90 -21.74 -10.35
C LYS A 324 -7.41 -22.84 -9.39
N CYS A 325 -6.50 -22.46 -8.48
CA CYS A 325 -5.86 -23.39 -7.54
C CYS A 325 -5.04 -24.50 -8.22
N GLU A 326 -4.51 -24.23 -9.41
CA GLU A 326 -3.71 -25.17 -10.18
C GLU A 326 -2.34 -25.34 -9.53
N VAL A 327 -1.87 -26.58 -9.43
CA VAL A 327 -0.52 -26.88 -8.91
C VAL A 327 0.56 -26.52 -9.94
N LYS A 328 1.63 -25.89 -9.47
CA LYS A 328 2.86 -25.66 -10.23
C LYS A 328 3.83 -26.83 -10.06
N GLU A 329 4.89 -26.89 -10.87
CA GLU A 329 5.95 -27.89 -10.70
C GLU A 329 6.57 -27.84 -9.30
N ALA A 330 6.73 -26.63 -8.74
CA ALA A 330 7.20 -26.42 -7.38
C ALA A 330 6.42 -27.19 -6.32
N TYR A 331 5.10 -27.37 -6.48
CA TYR A 331 4.29 -28.19 -5.58
C TYR A 331 4.78 -29.64 -5.51
N TYR A 332 5.03 -30.25 -6.66
CA TYR A 332 5.51 -31.63 -6.75
C TYR A 332 6.95 -31.75 -6.29
N ALA A 333 7.77 -30.75 -6.59
CA ALA A 333 9.16 -30.70 -6.13
C ALA A 333 9.24 -30.67 -4.60
N VAL A 334 8.40 -29.85 -3.93
CA VAL A 334 8.24 -29.87 -2.47
C VAL A 334 7.74 -31.24 -1.99
N LEU A 335 6.62 -31.73 -2.54
CA LEU A 335 6.01 -32.99 -2.11
C LEU A 335 6.96 -34.20 -2.21
N SER A 336 7.77 -34.26 -3.26
CA SER A 336 8.74 -35.35 -3.48
C SER A 336 9.78 -35.47 -2.35
N VAL A 337 10.14 -34.37 -1.70
CA VAL A 337 11.11 -34.36 -0.59
C VAL A 337 10.56 -35.12 0.61
N ALA A 338 9.29 -34.90 0.97
CA ALA A 338 8.64 -35.62 2.07
C ALA A 338 8.44 -37.11 1.75
N LEU A 339 8.08 -37.43 0.50
CA LEU A 339 7.86 -38.80 0.06
C LEU A 339 9.16 -39.61 -0.11
N GLY A 340 10.30 -38.94 -0.32
CA GLY A 340 11.55 -39.59 -0.69
C GLY A 340 11.51 -40.24 -2.09
N SER A 341 10.61 -39.78 -2.96
CA SER A 341 10.37 -40.32 -4.31
C SER A 341 9.89 -39.20 -5.24
N GLU A 342 10.35 -39.21 -6.49
CA GLU A 342 9.84 -38.31 -7.54
C GLU A 342 8.43 -38.72 -8.01
N GLN A 343 7.98 -39.93 -7.68
CA GLN A 343 6.63 -40.38 -8.00
C GLN A 343 5.65 -39.91 -6.93
N ALA A 344 4.84 -38.93 -7.28
CA ALA A 344 3.68 -38.49 -6.52
C ALA A 344 2.42 -38.58 -7.39
N ASP A 345 1.31 -39.04 -6.81
CA ASP A 345 0.02 -39.03 -7.50
C ASP A 345 -0.32 -37.60 -7.90
N LYS A 346 -0.75 -37.42 -9.16
CA LYS A 346 -1.22 -36.12 -9.65
C LYS A 346 -2.37 -35.65 -8.77
N TRP A 347 -2.21 -34.50 -8.14
CA TRP A 347 -3.31 -33.79 -7.48
C TRP A 347 -3.87 -32.75 -8.45
N THR A 348 -5.18 -32.64 -8.51
CA THR A 348 -5.87 -31.65 -9.35
C THR A 348 -7.07 -31.16 -8.57
N PRO A 349 -7.28 -29.84 -8.47
CA PRO A 349 -8.48 -29.32 -7.81
C PRO A 349 -9.71 -29.76 -8.60
N ASP A 350 -10.68 -30.36 -7.92
CA ASP A 350 -12.01 -30.68 -8.47
C ASP A 350 -13.05 -29.83 -7.73
N TYR A 351 -12.96 -28.52 -7.94
CA TYR A 351 -13.87 -27.55 -7.35
C TYR A 351 -14.89 -27.09 -8.40
N PRO A 352 -16.18 -26.99 -8.03
CA PRO A 352 -17.19 -26.38 -8.89
C PRO A 352 -16.76 -24.99 -9.38
N GLU A 353 -17.08 -24.66 -10.63
CA GLU A 353 -16.74 -23.36 -11.23
C GLU A 353 -17.26 -22.17 -10.38
N ASP A 354 -18.44 -22.33 -9.79
CA ASP A 354 -19.08 -21.38 -8.88
C ASP A 354 -18.33 -21.16 -7.56
N ASP A 355 -17.41 -22.03 -7.18
CA ASP A 355 -16.65 -21.91 -5.94
C ASP A 355 -15.43 -20.98 -6.07
N TYR A 356 -15.00 -20.68 -7.30
CA TYR A 356 -13.96 -19.68 -7.58
C TYR A 356 -14.47 -18.24 -7.48
N GLN A 357 -15.79 -18.05 -7.45
CA GLN A 357 -16.41 -16.74 -7.32
C GLN A 357 -16.28 -16.21 -5.88
N LEU A 358 -16.03 -14.92 -5.75
CA LEU A 358 -16.08 -14.22 -4.47
C LEU A 358 -17.54 -14.12 -4.02
N LYS A 359 -17.87 -14.57 -2.81
CA LYS A 359 -19.22 -14.61 -2.27
C LYS A 359 -19.27 -14.07 -0.85
N ASP A 360 -20.38 -13.39 -0.54
CA ASP A 360 -20.73 -12.95 0.82
C ASP A 360 -19.67 -12.05 1.49
N MET A 361 -18.72 -11.51 0.72
CA MET A 361 -17.84 -10.44 1.19
C MET A 361 -18.72 -9.20 1.35
N PRO A 362 -18.69 -8.51 2.51
CA PRO A 362 -19.35 -7.23 2.65
C PRO A 362 -18.92 -6.37 1.47
N GLN A 363 -19.87 -6.02 0.59
CA GLN A 363 -19.62 -5.21 -0.62
C GLN A 363 -19.30 -3.77 -0.20
N ASN A 364 -18.13 -3.59 0.43
CA ASN A 364 -17.52 -2.29 0.65
C ASN A 364 -16.25 -2.16 -0.22
N GLY A 365 -16.27 -2.82 -1.37
CA GLY A 365 -15.33 -2.64 -2.47
C GLY A 365 -16.02 -3.13 -3.75
N PRO A 366 -16.13 -2.33 -4.81
CA PRO A 366 -16.86 -2.76 -5.99
C PRO A 366 -16.12 -3.88 -6.74
N GLU A 367 -16.86 -4.67 -7.51
CA GLU A 367 -16.29 -5.46 -8.61
C GLU A 367 -16.00 -4.47 -9.75
N PHE A 368 -14.73 -4.13 -10.00
CA PHE A 368 -14.34 -3.28 -11.12
C PHE A 368 -13.25 -3.92 -11.96
N ARG A 369 -13.29 -3.69 -13.28
CA ARG A 369 -12.16 -4.02 -14.17
C ARG A 369 -11.10 -2.95 -13.97
N ILE A 370 -9.89 -3.38 -13.59
CA ILE A 370 -8.72 -2.51 -13.44
C ILE A 370 -7.84 -2.63 -14.68
N SER A 371 -7.34 -1.52 -15.20
CA SER A 371 -6.24 -1.52 -16.16
C SER A 371 -5.27 -0.37 -15.91
N ARG A 372 -3.98 -0.60 -16.17
CA ARG A 372 -2.95 0.45 -16.18
C ARG A 372 -2.40 0.57 -17.58
N ASP A 373 -2.43 1.77 -18.13
CA ASP A 373 -2.00 2.03 -19.51
C ASP A 373 -1.09 3.25 -19.58
N ASN A 374 0.08 3.09 -20.18
CA ASN A 374 0.96 4.22 -20.49
C ASN A 374 0.31 5.06 -21.60
N ILE A 375 0.27 6.39 -21.41
CA ILE A 375 -0.37 7.31 -22.39
C ILE A 375 0.60 7.73 -23.51
N TRP A 376 1.89 7.56 -23.27
CA TRP A 376 2.96 7.81 -24.22
C TRP A 376 3.49 6.48 -24.75
N GLN A 377 3.74 6.41 -26.06
CA GLN A 377 4.40 5.26 -26.68
C GLN A 377 5.91 5.29 -26.38
N GLU A 378 6.56 4.15 -26.59
CA GLU A 378 8.00 4.04 -26.42
C GLU A 378 8.73 5.08 -27.29
N GLY A 379 9.63 5.85 -26.67
CA GLY A 379 10.40 6.91 -27.32
C GLY A 379 9.70 8.26 -27.47
N GLU A 380 8.40 8.37 -27.16
CA GLU A 380 7.65 9.64 -27.21
C GLU A 380 7.88 10.52 -25.97
N TYR A 381 8.03 9.89 -24.79
CA TYR A 381 8.20 10.58 -23.53
C TYR A 381 9.69 10.76 -23.20
N THR A 382 10.15 12.00 -23.15
CA THR A 382 11.59 12.34 -23.07
C THR A 382 11.96 13.22 -21.88
N TYR A 383 11.17 13.22 -20.80
CA TYR A 383 11.52 14.00 -19.60
C TYR A 383 12.82 13.47 -18.98
N GLU A 384 13.79 14.37 -18.79
CA GLU A 384 15.18 14.02 -18.43
C GLU A 384 15.26 13.34 -17.05
N ALA A 385 14.52 13.86 -16.07
CA ALA A 385 14.42 13.30 -14.71
C ALA A 385 13.23 12.32 -14.58
N SER A 386 12.97 11.52 -15.61
CA SER A 386 11.90 10.50 -15.60
C SER A 386 12.25 9.28 -14.74
N TYR A 387 13.52 8.92 -14.62
CA TYR A 387 13.98 7.73 -13.89
C TYR A 387 13.24 6.44 -14.34
N GLY A 388 12.97 6.34 -15.64
CA GLY A 388 12.23 5.23 -16.26
C GLY A 388 10.72 5.25 -16.03
N PHE A 389 10.18 6.29 -15.41
CA PHE A 389 8.74 6.53 -15.35
C PHE A 389 8.19 6.84 -16.74
N THR A 390 6.94 6.44 -16.98
CA THR A 390 6.14 6.92 -18.12
C THR A 390 4.76 7.29 -17.59
N PRO A 391 4.24 8.50 -17.89
CA PRO A 391 2.90 8.89 -17.52
C PRO A 391 1.87 7.85 -17.95
N ASN A 392 0.94 7.56 -17.05
CA ASN A 392 -0.02 6.47 -17.20
C ASN A 392 -1.36 6.79 -16.57
N VAL A 393 -2.40 6.10 -17.05
CA VAL A 393 -3.73 6.12 -16.46
C VAL A 393 -4.04 4.78 -15.81
N PHE A 394 -4.64 4.84 -14.64
CA PHE A 394 -5.16 3.68 -13.92
C PHE A 394 -6.69 3.73 -13.91
N ALA A 395 -7.33 2.73 -14.50
CA ALA A 395 -8.77 2.72 -14.74
C ALA A 395 -9.53 1.92 -13.68
N TYR A 396 -10.65 2.50 -13.23
CA TYR A 396 -11.69 1.92 -12.40
C TYR A 396 -12.96 1.83 -13.26
N LEU A 397 -13.22 0.64 -13.81
CA LEU A 397 -14.30 0.45 -14.78
C LEU A 397 -15.38 -0.47 -14.23
N HIS A 398 -16.64 -0.16 -14.51
CA HIS A 398 -17.74 -1.05 -14.20
C HIS A 398 -17.55 -2.41 -14.93
N PRO A 399 -18.03 -3.51 -14.32
CA PRO A 399 -17.77 -4.86 -14.84
C PRO A 399 -18.55 -5.13 -16.12
N ASP A 400 -19.67 -4.43 -16.30
CA ASP A 400 -20.40 -4.39 -17.57
C ASP A 400 -19.64 -3.60 -18.65
N THR A 401 -20.18 -3.64 -19.87
CA THR A 401 -19.66 -2.92 -21.03
C THR A 401 -20.59 -1.78 -21.44
N GLU A 402 -21.37 -1.22 -20.52
CA GLU A 402 -22.22 -0.07 -20.82
C GLU A 402 -21.36 1.19 -20.97
N ASN A 403 -21.63 2.00 -21.99
CA ASN A 403 -20.95 3.28 -22.16
C ASN A 403 -21.42 4.27 -21.10
N ARG A 404 -20.48 4.75 -20.28
CA ARG A 404 -20.72 5.65 -19.15
C ARG A 404 -19.97 6.98 -19.30
N PRO A 405 -20.45 8.08 -18.68
CA PRO A 405 -19.62 9.26 -18.51
C PRO A 405 -18.29 8.91 -17.84
N CYS A 406 -17.23 9.63 -18.20
CA CYS A 406 -15.87 9.39 -17.73
C CYS A 406 -15.42 10.52 -16.81
N MET A 407 -14.79 10.18 -15.68
CA MET A 407 -14.03 11.12 -14.85
C MET A 407 -12.53 10.81 -14.99
N LEU A 408 -11.71 11.82 -15.28
CA LEU A 408 -10.24 11.73 -15.17
C LEU A 408 -9.79 12.50 -13.93
N VAL A 409 -9.32 11.78 -12.92
CA VAL A 409 -8.79 12.32 -11.66
C VAL A 409 -7.30 12.61 -11.81
N VAL A 410 -6.87 13.78 -11.38
CA VAL A 410 -5.49 14.28 -11.47
C VAL A 410 -5.02 14.69 -10.07
N PRO A 411 -4.26 13.83 -9.37
CA PRO A 411 -3.78 14.10 -8.02
C PRO A 411 -2.91 15.37 -7.92
N GLY A 412 -2.90 16.00 -6.76
CA GLY A 412 -1.97 17.07 -6.40
C GLY A 412 -0.64 16.53 -5.89
N GLY A 413 0.05 17.31 -5.07
CA GLY A 413 1.42 17.02 -4.61
C GLY A 413 2.47 18.05 -5.05
N GLY A 414 2.02 19.28 -5.33
CA GLY A 414 2.89 20.42 -5.55
C GLY A 414 3.78 20.34 -6.79
N TYR A 415 3.40 19.56 -7.81
CA TYR A 415 4.23 19.15 -8.95
C TYR A 415 5.43 18.25 -8.60
N CYS A 416 5.62 17.92 -7.33
CA CYS A 416 6.72 17.07 -6.86
C CYS A 416 6.33 15.58 -6.84
N MET A 417 5.04 15.29 -6.70
CA MET A 417 4.47 13.94 -6.68
C MET A 417 3.00 13.95 -7.07
N CYS A 418 2.42 12.77 -7.29
CA CYS A 418 0.98 12.56 -7.36
C CYS A 418 0.53 11.89 -6.04
N CYS A 419 0.03 12.67 -5.08
CA CYS A 419 -0.33 12.18 -3.75
C CYS A 419 -1.40 11.07 -3.81
N SER A 420 -1.20 9.96 -3.10
CA SER A 420 -2.10 8.80 -3.13
C SER A 420 -3.52 9.14 -2.67
N HIS A 421 -3.65 9.96 -1.61
CA HIS A 421 -4.97 10.33 -1.05
C HIS A 421 -5.87 11.15 -1.99
N GLU A 422 -5.36 11.63 -3.13
CA GLU A 422 -6.12 12.37 -4.15
C GLU A 422 -6.32 11.56 -5.43
N GLY A 423 -5.95 10.27 -5.43
CA GLY A 423 -6.14 9.34 -6.53
C GLY A 423 -7.38 8.46 -6.35
N GLU A 424 -7.21 7.33 -5.64
CA GLU A 424 -8.23 6.29 -5.56
C GLU A 424 -9.49 6.72 -4.81
N LEU A 425 -9.35 7.45 -3.69
CA LEU A 425 -10.48 7.96 -2.90
C LEU A 425 -11.51 8.72 -3.75
N PRO A 426 -11.14 9.81 -4.44
CA PRO A 426 -12.06 10.51 -5.31
C PRO A 426 -12.44 9.68 -6.54
N ALA A 427 -11.58 8.78 -7.03
CA ALA A 427 -11.96 7.89 -8.12
C ALA A 427 -13.15 6.99 -7.74
N MET A 428 -13.11 6.41 -6.53
CA MET A 428 -14.17 5.58 -6.00
C MET A 428 -15.46 6.35 -5.74
N GLU A 429 -15.38 7.63 -5.37
CA GLU A 429 -16.56 8.46 -5.20
C GLU A 429 -17.39 8.56 -6.49
N PHE A 430 -16.76 8.92 -7.61
CA PHE A 430 -17.46 9.09 -8.88
C PHE A 430 -17.78 7.75 -9.55
N TYR A 431 -16.96 6.72 -9.32
CA TYR A 431 -17.27 5.35 -9.70
C TYR A 431 -18.59 4.89 -9.08
N ASN A 432 -18.76 5.09 -7.76
CA ASN A 432 -19.98 4.71 -7.04
C ASN A 432 -21.22 5.50 -7.49
N ARG A 433 -21.03 6.62 -8.19
CA ARG A 433 -22.09 7.41 -8.81
C ARG A 433 -22.40 7.00 -10.27
N GLY A 434 -21.75 5.95 -10.77
CA GLY A 434 -22.02 5.35 -12.09
C GLY A 434 -21.17 5.89 -13.24
N MET A 435 -20.03 6.52 -12.94
CA MET A 435 -19.04 6.90 -13.95
C MET A 435 -17.95 5.83 -14.07
N ASN A 436 -17.38 5.65 -15.25
CA ASN A 436 -16.07 5.01 -15.35
C ASN A 436 -15.01 6.06 -15.02
N VAL A 437 -14.00 5.69 -14.23
CA VAL A 437 -13.03 6.67 -13.70
C VAL A 437 -11.62 6.24 -14.03
N LEU A 438 -10.77 7.19 -14.41
CA LEU A 438 -9.34 6.97 -14.59
C LEU A 438 -8.56 7.95 -13.71
N VAL A 439 -7.43 7.51 -13.17
CA VAL A 439 -6.52 8.34 -12.39
C VAL A 439 -5.23 8.52 -13.18
N LEU A 440 -4.84 9.78 -13.42
CA LEU A 440 -3.63 10.15 -14.15
C LEU A 440 -2.43 10.27 -13.21
N SER A 441 -1.42 9.44 -13.42
CA SER A 441 -0.06 9.67 -12.93
C SER A 441 0.70 10.46 -14.00
N TYR A 442 0.86 11.78 -13.79
CA TYR A 442 1.53 12.69 -14.73
C TYR A 442 2.97 12.99 -14.30
N THR A 443 3.73 13.66 -15.17
CA THR A 443 5.10 14.03 -14.88
C THR A 443 5.19 14.98 -13.70
N THR A 444 5.90 14.55 -12.68
CA THR A 444 6.24 15.29 -11.46
C THR A 444 7.74 15.17 -11.19
N ASP A 445 8.31 16.05 -10.38
CA ASP A 445 9.73 15.96 -10.06
C ASP A 445 10.01 16.32 -8.60
N ILE A 446 10.03 15.29 -7.74
CA ILE A 446 10.38 15.43 -6.33
C ILE A 446 11.83 15.90 -6.14
N THR A 447 12.70 15.68 -7.12
CA THR A 447 14.09 16.13 -7.04
C THR A 447 14.24 17.61 -7.38
N MET A 448 13.22 18.21 -8.02
CA MET A 448 13.23 19.60 -8.48
C MET A 448 14.49 19.95 -9.28
N SER A 449 15.08 18.96 -9.96
CA SER A 449 16.36 19.11 -10.65
C SER A 449 16.19 19.55 -12.09
N VAL A 450 15.04 19.23 -12.69
CA VAL A 450 14.66 19.65 -14.03
C VAL A 450 13.32 20.37 -13.94
N PRO A 451 13.17 21.60 -14.45
CA PRO A 451 11.87 22.25 -14.52
C PRO A 451 10.91 21.48 -15.44
N LEU A 452 9.68 21.26 -14.98
CA LEU A 452 8.67 20.49 -15.73
C LEU A 452 8.17 21.18 -17.00
N LYS A 453 8.12 22.52 -16.98
CA LYS A 453 7.61 23.38 -18.06
C LYS A 453 6.23 22.90 -18.54
N LYS A 454 6.05 22.67 -19.85
CA LYS A 454 4.77 22.24 -20.44
C LYS A 454 4.51 20.74 -20.29
N GLN A 455 5.43 19.93 -19.76
CA GLN A 455 5.26 18.47 -19.74
C GLN A 455 3.96 18.02 -19.03
N PRO A 456 3.59 18.53 -17.83
CA PRO A 456 2.33 18.14 -17.18
C PRO A 456 1.09 18.52 -17.99
N LEU A 457 1.10 19.67 -18.67
CA LEU A 457 0.03 20.10 -19.59
C LEU A 457 -0.06 19.16 -20.80
N ASN A 458 1.09 18.75 -21.36
CA ASN A 458 1.14 17.79 -22.44
C ASN A 458 0.62 16.42 -22.00
N ASP A 459 0.95 15.98 -20.79
CA ASP A 459 0.49 14.69 -20.24
C ASP A 459 -1.03 14.65 -20.11
N ILE A 460 -1.65 15.66 -19.50
CA ILE A 460 -3.12 15.67 -19.37
C ILE A 460 -3.81 15.83 -20.74
N SER A 461 -3.25 16.64 -21.64
CA SER A 461 -3.76 16.76 -23.02
C SER A 461 -3.71 15.39 -23.72
N ARG A 462 -2.58 14.70 -23.64
CA ARG A 462 -2.39 13.34 -24.17
C ARG A 462 -3.34 12.36 -23.49
N ALA A 463 -3.52 12.41 -22.19
CA ALA A 463 -4.39 11.50 -21.44
C ALA A 463 -5.85 11.62 -21.89
N VAL A 464 -6.39 12.84 -22.03
CA VAL A 464 -7.76 13.04 -22.53
C VAL A 464 -7.92 12.51 -23.96
N ARG A 465 -6.95 12.78 -24.85
CA ARG A 465 -6.94 12.27 -26.22
C ARG A 465 -6.85 10.74 -26.26
N PHE A 466 -5.98 10.17 -25.43
CA PHE A 466 -5.79 8.73 -25.28
C PHE A 466 -7.06 8.04 -24.80
N ILE A 467 -7.71 8.57 -23.77
CA ILE A 467 -8.96 8.02 -23.23
C ILE A 467 -10.06 8.05 -24.28
N ARG A 468 -10.26 9.18 -24.98
CA ARG A 468 -11.26 9.29 -26.06
C ARG A 468 -11.00 8.33 -27.21
N LYS A 469 -9.74 8.22 -27.64
CA LYS A 469 -9.36 7.30 -28.71
C LYS A 469 -9.59 5.83 -28.34
N ASN A 470 -9.50 5.50 -27.04
CA ASN A 470 -9.73 4.16 -26.51
C ASN A 470 -11.09 4.03 -25.80
N ALA A 471 -12.09 4.83 -26.19
CA ALA A 471 -13.37 4.88 -25.48
C ALA A 471 -14.07 3.51 -25.38
N ASP A 472 -14.03 2.72 -26.45
CA ASP A 472 -14.61 1.36 -26.48
C ASP A 472 -13.97 0.43 -25.45
N LYS A 473 -12.64 0.52 -25.29
CA LYS A 473 -11.87 -0.28 -24.31
C LYS A 473 -12.32 0.02 -22.88
N TYR A 474 -12.55 1.30 -22.58
CA TYR A 474 -12.95 1.77 -21.26
C TYR A 474 -14.47 1.79 -21.05
N SER A 475 -15.26 1.41 -22.07
CA SER A 475 -16.73 1.48 -22.03
C SER A 475 -17.20 2.89 -21.61
N ILE A 476 -16.67 3.93 -22.25
CA ILE A 476 -17.01 5.33 -21.93
C ILE A 476 -17.69 6.04 -23.09
N ASP A 477 -18.48 7.05 -22.75
CA ASP A 477 -18.97 8.06 -23.69
C ASP A 477 -17.87 9.11 -23.91
N PRO A 478 -17.23 9.16 -25.11
CA PRO A 478 -16.11 10.07 -25.38
C PRO A 478 -16.51 11.56 -25.35
N ASP A 479 -17.80 11.88 -25.48
CA ASP A 479 -18.34 13.23 -25.43
C ASP A 479 -18.63 13.70 -23.98
N LYS A 480 -18.59 12.78 -23.01
CA LYS A 480 -18.83 13.04 -21.58
C LYS A 480 -17.62 12.71 -20.72
N LEU A 481 -16.50 13.36 -21.03
CA LEU A 481 -15.24 13.22 -20.30
C LEU A 481 -14.99 14.47 -19.45
N PHE A 482 -15.16 14.32 -18.14
CA PHE A 482 -14.87 15.32 -17.13
C PHE A 482 -13.46 15.13 -16.60
N ILE A 483 -12.81 16.23 -16.21
CA ILE A 483 -11.52 16.16 -15.51
C ILE A 483 -11.65 16.78 -14.13
N MET A 484 -10.94 16.24 -13.17
CA MET A 484 -10.89 16.72 -11.79
C MET A 484 -9.46 16.78 -11.33
N GLY A 485 -9.04 17.89 -10.75
CA GLY A 485 -7.72 18.00 -10.15
C GLY A 485 -7.75 18.59 -8.76
N PHE A 486 -6.71 18.27 -7.99
CA PHE A 486 -6.50 18.76 -6.63
C PHE A 486 -5.20 19.56 -6.53
N SER A 487 -5.22 20.73 -5.88
CA SER A 487 -4.00 21.54 -5.67
C SER A 487 -3.23 21.82 -6.98
N ALA A 488 -1.97 21.36 -7.10
CA ALA A 488 -1.19 21.40 -8.34
C ALA A 488 -1.79 20.57 -9.49
N GLY A 489 -2.46 19.45 -9.19
CA GLY A 489 -3.24 18.68 -10.17
C GLY A 489 -4.45 19.47 -10.68
N ALA A 490 -5.05 20.31 -9.84
CA ALA A 490 -6.08 21.26 -10.27
C ALA A 490 -5.50 22.32 -11.21
N HIS A 491 -4.26 22.76 -10.99
CA HIS A 491 -3.56 23.63 -11.93
C HIS A 491 -3.28 22.94 -13.27
N VAL A 492 -2.96 21.63 -13.28
CA VAL A 492 -2.84 20.84 -14.52
C VAL A 492 -4.18 20.78 -15.26
N CYS A 493 -5.29 20.48 -14.56
CA CYS A 493 -6.64 20.48 -15.13
C CYS A 493 -7.06 21.86 -15.66
N GLY A 494 -6.83 22.92 -14.88
CA GLY A 494 -7.10 24.30 -15.26
C GLY A 494 -6.25 24.76 -16.44
N SER A 495 -4.99 24.34 -16.51
CA SER A 495 -4.09 24.60 -17.64
C SER A 495 -4.67 24.01 -18.93
N LEU A 496 -5.13 22.75 -18.90
CA LEU A 496 -5.81 22.18 -20.06
C LEU A 496 -7.10 22.95 -20.38
N ALA A 497 -7.89 23.33 -19.38
CA ALA A 497 -9.15 24.04 -19.58
C ALA A 497 -8.99 25.37 -20.35
N VAL A 498 -7.90 26.10 -20.15
CA VAL A 498 -7.65 27.40 -20.79
C VAL A 498 -6.74 27.30 -22.03
N HIS A 499 -5.93 26.24 -22.14
CA HIS A 499 -4.95 26.03 -23.21
C HIS A 499 -5.27 24.86 -24.17
N PHE A 500 -6.43 24.21 -24.05
CA PHE A 500 -6.74 23.02 -24.86
C PHE A 500 -6.62 23.27 -26.38
N ASP A 501 -6.94 24.49 -26.86
CA ASP A 501 -6.85 24.85 -28.28
C ASP A 501 -5.42 25.03 -28.79
N ASP A 502 -4.48 25.45 -27.94
CA ASP A 502 -3.10 25.77 -28.34
C ASP A 502 -2.08 24.70 -27.96
N VAL A 503 -2.43 23.77 -27.07
CA VAL A 503 -1.58 22.61 -26.78
C VAL A 503 -1.65 21.59 -27.93
N GLN A 504 -0.50 21.34 -28.54
CA GLN A 504 -0.32 20.36 -29.62
C GLN A 504 0.31 19.09 -29.07
N ASP A 505 -0.10 17.97 -29.63
CA ASP A 505 0.52 16.67 -29.40
C ASP A 505 1.66 16.44 -30.40
N ILE A 506 2.69 15.68 -30.00
CA ILE A 506 3.76 15.28 -30.93
C ILE A 506 3.28 14.27 -31.98
N SER A 507 2.22 13.52 -31.65
CA SER A 507 1.58 12.57 -32.56
C SER A 507 0.47 13.27 -33.34
N ALA A 508 0.62 13.27 -34.67
CA ALA A 508 -0.39 13.82 -35.57
C ALA A 508 -1.76 13.14 -35.38
N GLU A 509 -1.79 11.85 -35.07
CA GLU A 509 -3.02 11.10 -34.85
C GLU A 509 -3.75 11.55 -33.59
N TYR A 510 -3.03 11.82 -32.50
CA TYR A 510 -3.65 12.37 -31.29
C TYR A 510 -4.11 13.81 -31.48
N ASN A 511 -3.47 14.60 -32.35
CA ASN A 511 -3.94 15.95 -32.69
C ASN A 511 -5.35 15.98 -33.30
N GLU A 512 -5.77 14.91 -33.98
CA GLU A 512 -7.12 14.77 -34.56
C GLU A 512 -8.21 14.48 -33.50
N VAL A 513 -7.83 14.04 -32.30
CA VAL A 513 -8.75 13.75 -31.20
C VAL A 513 -8.88 14.96 -30.30
N SER A 514 -10.10 15.43 -29.99
CA SER A 514 -10.25 16.58 -29.08
C SER A 514 -9.67 16.29 -27.70
N ASN A 515 -8.96 17.25 -27.11
CA ASN A 515 -8.54 17.26 -25.69
C ASN A 515 -9.41 18.17 -24.80
N ARG A 516 -10.43 18.82 -25.36
CA ARG A 516 -11.30 19.73 -24.60
C ARG A 516 -12.20 18.94 -23.64
N PRO A 517 -12.12 19.11 -22.31
CA PRO A 517 -13.02 18.44 -21.36
C PRO A 517 -14.48 18.88 -21.52
N THR A 518 -15.42 18.01 -21.12
CA THR A 518 -16.85 18.33 -21.00
C THR A 518 -17.08 19.33 -19.86
N GLY A 519 -16.41 19.12 -18.72
CA GLY A 519 -16.38 20.02 -17.57
C GLY A 519 -15.14 19.77 -16.72
N VAL A 520 -14.79 20.75 -15.89
CA VAL A 520 -13.54 20.77 -15.10
C VAL A 520 -13.85 21.01 -13.63
N ILE A 521 -13.42 20.11 -12.75
CA ILE A 521 -13.52 20.25 -11.30
C ILE A 521 -12.15 20.64 -10.73
N LEU A 522 -12.10 21.77 -10.04
CA LEU A 522 -10.90 22.36 -9.46
C LEU A 522 -11.04 22.40 -7.93
N SER A 523 -10.34 21.49 -7.26
CA SER A 523 -10.34 21.36 -5.81
C SER A 523 -9.14 22.08 -5.21
N TYR A 524 -9.38 23.10 -4.38
CA TYR A 524 -8.39 23.96 -3.72
C TYR A 524 -7.21 24.32 -4.64
N PRO A 525 -7.48 24.93 -5.81
CA PRO A 525 -6.54 24.96 -6.91
C PRO A 525 -5.42 25.98 -6.74
N VAL A 526 -4.21 25.61 -7.17
CA VAL A 526 -3.23 26.60 -7.62
C VAL A 526 -3.73 27.18 -8.95
N ILE A 527 -3.73 28.51 -9.11
CA ILE A 527 -4.23 29.21 -10.31
C ILE A 527 -3.26 30.28 -10.81
N THR A 528 -2.83 31.18 -9.92
CA THR A 528 -2.06 32.37 -10.31
C THR A 528 -0.57 32.18 -10.02
N THR A 529 0.28 32.75 -10.88
CA THR A 529 1.72 32.91 -10.58
C THR A 529 2.02 34.29 -9.95
N GLY A 530 0.98 35.06 -9.62
CA GLY A 530 1.06 36.40 -9.06
C GLY A 530 1.21 36.43 -7.53
N GLU A 531 0.62 37.45 -6.90
CA GLU A 531 0.73 37.71 -5.46
C GLU A 531 0.32 36.51 -4.58
N TYR A 532 -0.75 35.81 -4.97
CA TYR A 532 -1.35 34.70 -4.21
C TYR A 532 -0.83 33.31 -4.63
N THR A 533 0.30 33.25 -5.32
CA THR A 533 0.86 31.99 -5.83
C THR A 533 1.30 31.05 -4.71
N HIS A 534 1.13 29.74 -4.91
CA HIS A 534 1.89 28.73 -4.18
C HIS A 534 3.29 28.61 -4.80
N LYS A 535 4.28 29.22 -4.14
CA LYS A 535 5.63 29.44 -4.71
C LYS A 535 6.35 28.15 -5.06
N ASP A 536 6.25 27.13 -4.22
CA ASP A 536 6.96 25.87 -4.44
C ASP A 536 6.43 25.12 -5.67
N SER A 537 5.11 25.15 -5.91
CA SER A 537 4.55 24.58 -7.14
C SER A 537 5.04 25.30 -8.40
N VAL A 538 5.06 26.63 -8.40
CA VAL A 538 5.57 27.41 -9.54
C VAL A 538 7.06 27.18 -9.73
N LYS A 539 7.82 27.04 -8.64
CA LYS A 539 9.24 26.73 -8.68
C LYS A 539 9.50 25.35 -9.29
N THR A 540 8.78 24.31 -8.88
CA THR A 540 8.91 22.97 -9.47
C THR A 540 8.50 22.97 -10.95
N LEU A 541 7.46 23.72 -11.29
CA LEU A 541 6.97 23.81 -12.67
C LEU A 541 7.96 24.56 -13.59
N LEU A 542 8.46 25.73 -13.17
CA LEU A 542 9.17 26.65 -14.06
C LEU A 542 10.66 26.84 -13.74
N GLY A 543 11.15 26.33 -12.61
CA GLY A 543 12.51 26.51 -12.12
C GLY A 543 12.70 27.79 -11.30
N ASP A 544 13.95 28.06 -10.88
CA ASP A 544 14.30 29.21 -10.03
C ASP A 544 14.18 30.58 -10.72
N ALA A 545 14.22 30.63 -12.05
CA ALA A 545 14.24 31.87 -12.83
C ALA A 545 13.26 31.81 -14.02
N PRO A 546 11.94 31.75 -13.75
CA PRO A 546 10.94 31.74 -14.81
C PRO A 546 10.93 33.06 -15.58
N THR A 547 10.72 32.99 -16.89
CA THR A 547 10.52 34.18 -17.72
C THR A 547 9.14 34.79 -17.47
N ASN A 548 8.96 36.08 -17.78
CA ASN A 548 7.65 36.74 -17.69
C ASN A 548 6.60 36.09 -18.60
N GLU A 549 7.02 35.54 -19.75
CA GLU A 549 6.13 34.82 -20.67
C GLU A 549 5.65 33.51 -20.06
N GLU A 550 6.51 32.76 -19.38
CA GLU A 550 6.12 31.54 -18.68
C GLU A 550 5.19 31.82 -17.50
N LEU A 551 5.51 32.84 -16.70
CA LEU A 551 4.62 33.28 -15.62
C LEU A 551 3.25 33.68 -16.15
N GLU A 552 3.20 34.45 -17.24
CA GLU A 552 1.94 34.84 -17.86
C GLU A 552 1.17 33.64 -18.41
N TYR A 553 1.86 32.71 -19.09
CA TYR A 553 1.24 31.51 -19.68
C TYR A 553 0.62 30.60 -18.62
N PHE A 554 1.27 30.42 -17.47
CA PHE A 554 0.78 29.56 -16.39
C PHE A 554 -0.04 30.31 -15.33
N SER A 555 -0.32 31.60 -15.50
CA SER A 555 -1.28 32.32 -14.65
C SER A 555 -2.69 32.16 -15.23
N LEU A 556 -3.39 31.10 -14.84
CA LEU A 556 -4.58 30.59 -15.53
C LEU A 556 -5.75 31.57 -15.55
N GLU A 557 -5.88 32.43 -14.53
CA GLU A 557 -6.91 33.47 -14.47
C GLU A 557 -6.77 34.50 -15.60
N LYS A 558 -5.57 34.66 -16.17
CA LYS A 558 -5.33 35.56 -17.30
C LYS A 558 -5.61 34.90 -18.65
N GLN A 559 -5.65 33.58 -18.68
CA GLN A 559 -5.74 32.77 -19.91
C GLN A 559 -7.16 32.30 -20.23
N VAL A 560 -8.16 32.58 -19.37
CA VAL A 560 -9.56 32.21 -19.61
C VAL A 560 -10.07 32.78 -20.93
N LYS A 561 -10.63 31.91 -21.77
CA LYS A 561 -11.25 32.20 -23.06
C LYS A 561 -12.77 32.00 -22.97
N ASP A 562 -13.50 32.46 -23.97
CA ASP A 562 -14.96 32.28 -24.07
C ASP A 562 -15.36 30.82 -24.33
N ASN A 563 -14.45 30.02 -24.88
CA ASN A 563 -14.63 28.59 -25.12
C ASN A 563 -14.04 27.68 -24.03
N THR A 564 -13.50 28.23 -22.94
CA THR A 564 -13.09 27.47 -21.75
C THR A 564 -14.27 26.61 -21.26
N PRO A 565 -14.07 25.31 -20.94
CA PRO A 565 -15.15 24.45 -20.46
C PRO A 565 -15.81 24.97 -19.17
N PRO A 566 -17.07 24.59 -18.89
CA PRO A 566 -17.68 24.87 -17.60
C PRO A 566 -16.82 24.35 -16.44
N CYS A 567 -16.74 25.13 -15.36
CA CYS A 567 -15.92 24.79 -14.20
C CYS A 567 -16.74 24.66 -12.91
N PHE A 568 -16.35 23.72 -12.06
CA PHE A 568 -16.74 23.66 -10.65
C PHE A 568 -15.49 23.92 -9.82
N ILE A 569 -15.53 24.91 -8.95
CA ILE A 569 -14.41 25.31 -8.12
C ILE A 569 -14.84 25.19 -6.67
N TRP A 570 -14.02 24.53 -5.85
CA TRP A 570 -14.23 24.58 -4.41
C TRP A 570 -12.93 24.73 -3.64
N GLN A 571 -13.00 25.40 -2.49
CA GLN A 571 -11.87 25.61 -1.59
C GLN A 571 -12.36 26.00 -0.19
N THR A 572 -11.49 25.97 0.81
CA THR A 572 -11.77 26.46 2.16
C THR A 572 -11.16 27.86 2.37
N GLN A 573 -11.74 28.70 3.23
CA GLN A 573 -11.15 30.01 3.57
C GLN A 573 -9.88 29.88 4.43
N GLU A 574 -9.76 28.78 5.18
CA GLU A 574 -8.64 28.49 6.08
C GLU A 574 -7.47 27.78 5.39
N ASP A 575 -7.52 27.57 4.07
CA ASP A 575 -6.40 27.02 3.30
C ASP A 575 -5.18 27.94 3.40
N ASP A 576 -4.21 27.52 4.21
CA ASP A 576 -2.99 28.26 4.51
C ASP A 576 -1.84 27.95 3.54
N LEU A 577 -1.97 26.89 2.73
CA LEU A 577 -0.97 26.48 1.75
C LEU A 577 -1.21 27.14 0.40
N VAL A 578 -2.45 27.10 -0.10
CA VAL A 578 -2.86 27.76 -1.33
C VAL A 578 -3.92 28.79 -0.99
N PRO A 579 -3.63 30.10 -1.07
CA PRO A 579 -4.59 31.12 -0.69
C PRO A 579 -5.88 31.02 -1.51
N VAL A 580 -7.03 31.16 -0.83
CA VAL A 580 -8.38 31.08 -1.44
C VAL A 580 -8.61 32.08 -2.58
N GLU A 581 -7.80 33.13 -2.63
CA GLU A 581 -7.74 34.10 -3.73
C GLU A 581 -7.49 33.47 -5.10
N ASN A 582 -6.82 32.32 -5.17
CA ASN A 582 -6.68 31.57 -6.42
C ASN A 582 -8.06 31.23 -7.02
N SER A 583 -8.97 30.71 -6.19
CA SER A 583 -10.34 30.39 -6.60
C SER A 583 -11.17 31.64 -6.93
N TYR A 584 -11.02 32.73 -6.15
CA TYR A 584 -11.71 34.00 -6.45
C TYR A 584 -11.28 34.59 -7.79
N LEU A 585 -9.97 34.64 -8.07
CA LEU A 585 -9.43 35.18 -9.31
C LEU A 585 -9.91 34.40 -10.53
N PHE A 586 -9.89 33.06 -10.46
CA PHE A 586 -10.36 32.22 -11.56
C PHE A 586 -11.87 32.37 -11.79
N ALA A 587 -12.68 32.35 -10.73
CA ALA A 587 -14.13 32.57 -10.83
C ALA A 587 -14.47 33.94 -11.43
N MET A 588 -13.72 35.00 -11.07
CA MET A 588 -13.89 36.32 -11.67
C MET A 588 -13.52 36.34 -13.16
N ALA A 589 -12.47 35.64 -13.55
CA ALA A 589 -12.06 35.51 -14.96
C ALA A 589 -13.13 34.77 -15.79
N LEU A 590 -13.64 33.64 -15.29
CA LEU A 590 -14.74 32.89 -15.90
C LEU A 590 -16.00 33.75 -16.06
N ARG A 591 -16.39 34.47 -15.01
CA ARG A 591 -17.51 35.43 -15.06
C ARG A 591 -17.31 36.50 -16.14
N LYS A 592 -16.12 37.10 -16.23
CA LYS A 592 -15.79 38.14 -17.22
C LYS A 592 -15.93 37.62 -18.65
N LYS A 593 -15.61 36.34 -18.87
CA LYS A 593 -15.71 35.64 -20.16
C LYS A 593 -17.07 34.98 -20.40
N LYS A 594 -18.00 35.06 -19.44
CA LYS A 594 -19.33 34.44 -19.47
C LYS A 594 -19.29 32.91 -19.60
N VAL A 595 -18.24 32.29 -19.08
CA VAL A 595 -18.14 30.83 -18.98
C VAL A 595 -19.00 30.36 -17.80
N PRO A 596 -19.88 29.36 -17.96
CA PRO A 596 -20.66 28.81 -16.86
C PRO A 596 -19.74 28.22 -15.77
N PHE A 597 -20.00 28.55 -14.50
CA PHE A 597 -19.26 27.96 -13.39
C PHE A 597 -20.07 27.87 -12.10
N ALA A 598 -19.68 26.94 -11.24
CA ALA A 598 -20.07 26.88 -9.83
C ALA A 598 -18.84 27.16 -8.96
N HIS A 599 -19.00 27.93 -7.89
CA HIS A 599 -17.91 28.27 -6.99
C HIS A 599 -18.38 28.20 -5.53
N TYR A 600 -17.79 27.27 -4.78
CA TYR A 600 -18.11 27.01 -3.38
C TYR A 600 -16.90 27.27 -2.49
N VAL A 601 -17.02 28.24 -1.58
CA VAL A 601 -15.97 28.51 -0.59
C VAL A 601 -16.51 28.12 0.79
N PHE A 602 -15.92 27.08 1.35
CA PHE A 602 -16.26 26.59 2.69
C PHE A 602 -15.53 27.40 3.75
N PRO A 603 -16.14 27.64 4.92
CA PRO A 603 -15.56 28.52 5.94
C PRO A 603 -14.33 27.93 6.63
N ARG A 604 -14.20 26.60 6.69
CA ARG A 604 -13.15 25.92 7.47
C ARG A 604 -12.50 24.77 6.73
N GLY A 605 -11.30 24.40 7.16
CA GLY A 605 -10.58 23.21 6.72
C GLY A 605 -9.21 23.52 6.10
N HIS A 606 -8.26 22.62 6.32
CA HIS A 606 -6.88 22.76 5.83
C HIS A 606 -6.75 22.32 4.36
N HIS A 607 -5.57 22.52 3.77
CA HIS A 607 -5.27 22.06 2.42
C HIS A 607 -5.21 20.52 2.31
N GLY A 608 -5.61 19.93 1.18
CA GLY A 608 -5.44 18.50 0.93
C GLY A 608 -6.55 17.59 1.48
N LEU A 609 -7.77 18.12 1.62
CA LEU A 609 -8.91 17.40 2.20
C LEU A 609 -9.50 16.30 1.32
N THR A 610 -9.08 16.16 0.05
CA THR A 610 -9.59 15.15 -0.91
C THR A 610 -11.12 15.08 -0.87
N ILE A 611 -11.70 13.90 -0.62
CA ILE A 611 -13.13 13.65 -0.51
C ILE A 611 -13.72 13.97 0.87
N ALA A 612 -12.88 14.28 1.87
CA ALA A 612 -13.26 14.65 3.24
C ALA A 612 -14.33 13.73 3.88
N ASN A 613 -14.22 12.41 3.67
CA ASN A 613 -15.13 11.42 4.24
C ASN A 613 -14.48 10.61 5.38
N ASP A 614 -15.26 9.72 5.99
CA ASP A 614 -14.78 8.86 7.07
C ASP A 614 -13.57 8.01 6.65
N THR A 615 -13.50 7.53 5.39
CA THR A 615 -12.38 6.72 4.89
C THR A 615 -11.07 7.50 4.88
N PHE A 616 -11.08 8.72 4.32
CA PHE A 616 -9.92 9.61 4.30
C PHE A 616 -9.48 9.98 5.72
N PHE A 617 -10.43 10.38 6.56
CA PHE A 617 -10.12 10.78 7.93
C PHE A 617 -9.72 9.62 8.84
N LYS A 618 -10.02 8.37 8.45
CA LYS A 618 -9.50 7.14 9.08
C LYS A 618 -8.06 6.80 8.66
N GLY A 619 -7.43 7.63 7.83
CA GLY A 619 -6.03 7.46 7.40
C GLY A 619 -5.86 6.47 6.25
N TRP A 620 -6.94 6.10 5.56
CA TRP A 620 -6.82 5.37 4.31
C TRP A 620 -6.72 6.35 3.15
N PHE A 621 -5.68 6.19 2.34
CA PHE A 621 -5.31 7.13 1.29
C PHE A 621 -5.33 6.50 -0.10
N GLY A 622 -5.94 5.32 -0.28
CA GLY A 622 -5.83 4.57 -1.52
C GLY A 622 -4.46 3.91 -1.73
N GLY A 623 -4.27 3.28 -2.88
CA GLY A 623 -2.99 2.67 -3.27
C GLY A 623 -1.93 3.70 -3.71
N ASP A 624 -0.66 3.37 -3.50
CA ASP A 624 0.49 4.24 -3.84
C ASP A 624 0.91 4.19 -5.32
N TYR A 625 0.05 3.65 -6.21
CA TYR A 625 0.39 3.50 -7.63
C TYR A 625 0.65 4.84 -8.32
N THR A 626 0.07 5.94 -7.82
CA THR A 626 0.31 7.30 -8.33
C THR A 626 1.70 7.82 -7.97
N MET A 627 2.33 7.30 -6.92
CA MET A 627 3.65 7.73 -6.45
C MET A 627 4.82 7.08 -7.21
N GLU A 628 4.55 6.42 -8.34
CA GLU A 628 5.54 5.68 -9.10
C GLU A 628 6.78 6.51 -9.44
N GLN A 629 6.60 7.70 -10.05
CA GLN A 629 7.71 8.57 -10.45
C GLN A 629 8.52 9.05 -9.25
N THR A 630 7.83 9.47 -8.18
CA THR A 630 8.45 9.94 -6.93
C THR A 630 9.36 8.87 -6.34
N MET A 631 8.88 7.63 -6.26
CA MET A 631 9.66 6.54 -5.69
C MET A 631 10.84 6.17 -6.59
N ARG A 632 10.64 6.12 -7.92
CA ARG A 632 11.75 5.90 -8.88
C ARG A 632 12.84 6.97 -8.71
N ALA A 633 12.45 8.22 -8.59
CA ALA A 633 13.38 9.33 -8.38
C ALA A 633 14.13 9.21 -7.04
N ALA A 634 13.42 8.96 -5.94
CA ALA A 634 14.03 8.81 -4.62
C ALA A 634 15.07 7.67 -4.58
N PHE A 635 14.72 6.49 -5.11
CA PHE A 635 15.65 5.36 -5.17
C PHE A 635 16.85 5.62 -6.06
N ASN A 636 16.67 6.18 -7.26
CA ASN A 636 17.79 6.51 -8.15
C ASN A 636 18.72 7.55 -7.53
N VAL A 637 18.18 8.56 -6.85
CA VAL A 637 18.98 9.56 -6.13
C VAL A 637 19.77 8.92 -4.97
N LYS A 638 19.15 8.02 -4.20
CA LYS A 638 19.83 7.25 -3.15
C LYS A 638 21.00 6.44 -3.69
N GLU A 639 20.83 5.83 -4.87
CA GLU A 639 21.86 5.06 -5.56
C GLU A 639 22.92 5.92 -6.28
N GLY A 640 22.85 7.24 -6.19
CA GLY A 640 23.80 8.15 -6.84
C GLY A 640 23.57 8.35 -8.34
N LYS A 641 22.39 7.97 -8.85
CA LYS A 641 21.96 8.13 -10.26
C LYS A 641 21.08 9.36 -10.49
N GLY A 642 21.08 10.33 -9.56
CA GLY A 642 20.28 11.54 -9.68
C GLY A 642 20.72 12.41 -10.86
N VAL A 643 19.76 12.92 -11.64
CA VAL A 643 20.01 13.85 -12.74
C VAL A 643 20.00 15.28 -12.20
N ASN A 644 21.11 16.01 -12.30
CA ASN A 644 21.23 17.41 -11.86
C ASN A 644 20.77 17.69 -10.41
N VAL A 645 20.78 16.68 -9.53
CA VAL A 645 20.30 16.80 -8.15
C VAL A 645 21.42 17.36 -7.27
N SER A 646 21.17 18.48 -6.58
CA SER A 646 22.14 19.03 -5.63
C SER A 646 22.36 18.09 -4.44
N GLU A 647 23.56 18.07 -3.86
CA GLU A 647 23.84 17.25 -2.66
C GLU A 647 22.91 17.58 -1.49
N LYS A 648 22.54 18.86 -1.33
CA LYS A 648 21.53 19.27 -0.34
C LYS A 648 20.19 18.59 -0.60
N ARG A 649 19.71 18.63 -1.84
CA ARG A 649 18.41 18.03 -2.20
C ARG A 649 18.45 16.51 -2.13
N LYS A 650 19.58 15.89 -2.49
CA LYS A 650 19.83 14.47 -2.30
C LYS A 650 19.71 14.09 -0.81
N GLN A 651 20.33 14.85 0.08
CA GLN A 651 20.21 14.61 1.51
C GLN A 651 18.77 14.83 2.01
N GLU A 652 18.08 15.89 1.57
CA GLU A 652 16.67 16.11 1.90
C GLU A 652 15.77 14.95 1.46
N LEU A 653 15.98 14.40 0.26
CA LEU A 653 15.23 13.25 -0.23
C LEU A 653 15.56 11.98 0.56
N ILE A 654 16.84 11.79 0.92
CA ILE A 654 17.24 10.70 1.79
C ILE A 654 16.56 10.84 3.14
N ASP A 655 16.53 12.04 3.70
CA ASP A 655 15.90 12.30 4.97
C ASP A 655 14.37 12.14 4.89
N GLN A 656 13.76 12.53 3.78
CA GLN A 656 12.31 12.49 3.59
C GLN A 656 11.77 11.07 3.34
N PHE A 657 12.49 10.25 2.57
CA PHE A 657 12.01 8.93 2.13
C PHE A 657 12.72 7.75 2.80
N PHE A 658 13.91 7.95 3.36
CA PHE A 658 14.76 6.87 3.87
C PHE A 658 15.28 7.10 5.29
N SER A 659 15.22 8.31 5.83
CA SER A 659 15.32 8.54 7.26
C SER A 659 13.89 8.52 7.82
N GLY A 660 13.64 7.79 8.90
CA GLY A 660 12.32 7.67 9.53
C GLY A 660 11.82 8.97 10.18
N ASN A 661 11.90 10.10 9.48
CA ASN A 661 11.41 11.40 9.89
C ASN A 661 9.94 11.53 9.52
N ASP A 662 9.13 11.73 10.55
CA ASP A 662 7.69 11.92 10.47
C ASP A 662 7.34 13.23 9.73
N PHE A 663 6.42 13.14 8.77
CA PHE A 663 5.55 14.26 8.45
C PHE A 663 4.72 14.59 9.70
N GLN A 664 4.69 15.87 10.08
CA GLN A 664 3.77 16.37 11.10
C GLN A 664 2.38 16.41 10.49
N GLY A 665 1.48 15.54 10.97
CA GLY A 665 0.06 15.71 10.72
C GLY A 665 -0.43 16.96 11.46
N ASN A 666 -1.43 17.61 10.91
CA ASN A 666 -2.25 18.56 11.64
C ASN A 666 -3.49 17.84 12.17
N GLY A 667 -4.14 18.40 13.20
CA GLY A 667 -5.40 17.89 13.73
C GLY A 667 -6.43 17.75 12.63
N ILE A 668 -6.89 16.53 12.37
CA ILE A 668 -7.99 16.30 11.43
C ILE A 668 -9.29 16.63 12.16
N ASP A 669 -9.89 17.77 11.83
CA ASP A 669 -11.23 18.13 12.28
C ASP A 669 -12.27 17.25 11.58
N MET A 670 -12.72 16.20 12.26
CA MET A 670 -13.74 15.27 11.75
C MET A 670 -15.08 15.95 11.43
N SER A 671 -15.35 17.15 11.95
CA SER A 671 -16.57 17.88 11.63
C SER A 671 -16.61 18.35 10.17
N LEU A 672 -15.44 18.46 9.51
CA LEU A 672 -15.31 18.81 8.11
C LEU A 672 -16.05 17.84 7.17
N LYS A 673 -16.29 16.59 7.59
CA LYS A 673 -17.08 15.63 6.80
C LYS A 673 -18.53 16.08 6.57
N ASN A 674 -19.09 16.82 7.52
CA ASN A 674 -20.47 17.29 7.45
C ASN A 674 -20.60 18.64 6.73
N ASP A 675 -19.47 19.27 6.38
CA ASP A 675 -19.42 20.57 5.68
C ASP A 675 -18.70 20.39 4.34
N VAL A 676 -17.36 20.40 4.35
CA VAL A 676 -16.54 20.20 3.16
C VAL A 676 -16.82 18.86 2.49
N GLY A 677 -17.08 17.79 3.24
CA GLY A 677 -17.43 16.46 2.68
C GLY A 677 -18.65 16.45 1.74
N LEU A 678 -19.46 17.51 1.73
CA LEU A 678 -20.58 17.67 0.80
C LEU A 678 -20.16 18.18 -0.60
N TRP A 679 -18.88 18.54 -0.82
CA TRP A 679 -18.45 19.11 -2.09
C TRP A 679 -18.67 18.15 -3.26
N SER A 680 -18.51 16.84 -3.05
CA SER A 680 -18.70 15.82 -4.09
C SER A 680 -20.17 15.69 -4.49
N ASP A 681 -21.11 15.87 -3.56
CA ASP A 681 -22.54 15.96 -3.83
C ASP A 681 -22.89 17.19 -4.67
N LEU A 682 -22.32 18.34 -4.33
CA LEU A 682 -22.49 19.58 -5.08
C LEU A 682 -21.90 19.45 -6.49
N ALA A 683 -20.72 18.84 -6.62
CA ALA A 683 -20.07 18.58 -7.90
C ALA A 683 -20.90 17.62 -8.75
N TRP A 684 -21.47 16.57 -8.15
CA TRP A 684 -22.34 15.63 -8.86
C TRP A 684 -23.63 16.28 -9.36
N ALA A 685 -24.27 17.11 -8.53
CA ALA A 685 -25.43 17.89 -8.96
C ALA A 685 -25.09 18.82 -10.12
N TRP A 686 -23.90 19.44 -10.09
CA TRP A 686 -23.40 20.28 -11.17
C TRP A 686 -23.11 19.49 -12.45
N ILE A 687 -22.44 18.34 -12.39
CA ILE A 687 -22.19 17.45 -13.53
C ILE A 687 -23.50 17.11 -14.25
N ASN A 688 -24.56 16.77 -13.50
CA ASN A 688 -25.85 16.41 -14.07
C ASN A 688 -26.65 17.59 -14.64
N SER A 689 -26.18 18.83 -14.43
CA SER A 689 -26.85 20.04 -14.90
C SER A 689 -26.30 20.59 -16.23
N ILE A 690 -25.18 20.06 -16.73
CA ILE A 690 -24.45 20.59 -17.90
C ILE A 690 -24.41 19.65 -19.09
#